data_AF-A0A127Q3S4-F1
#
_entry.id   AF-A0A127Q3S4-F1
#
_cell.length_a   1.000
_cell.length_b   1.000
_cell.length_c   1.000
_cell.angle_alpha   90.00
_cell.angle_beta   90.00
_cell.angle_gamma   90.00
#
_symmetry.space_group_name_H-M   'P 1'
#
loop_
_entity.id
_entity.type
_entity.pdbx_description
1 polymer ?
#
loop_
_entity_poly.entity_id
_entity_poly.type
_entity_poly.pdbx_seq_one_letter_code
_entity_poly.pdbx_strand_id
1 'polypeptide(L)'
;MADISSSVANASSGKNQAPGVTECEKDPPISAVILYPSLGTPLILAPGQTKCSIFLGAAAEARTHFTIDEKTKQAHTIHCAVDRHLRLYDIKKKGTKTDTTQGTLFGDGKSFTKAKAAIHGWLVGDFAAGALIKNRHGQPFATISTQAAEVYRGLANVYEIEIDLTQAPFAEIGTAAFKTFAWMVEIDAEHARHQEYQGVTHVEGQDMYIHDFLHNSKNAAANHFSKPYEFNLDHLQATGLPAQRAERLMSWHPVIRSEKKALNIGHLSDVHVNVRHNALAQSPARVIEDDAAGSLADKVGGKVCNSFMALKDLFEQFGKGENRADAIFLTGDLIDFNRNIDPDKVGASIGEQWKNFNVLGKLDDKSLYKRGMDDMLMYSLVRHSYRELKLPVFMTTGNHEAYDVPYGVSPRADSSLSTWANKMGRLEGMADGMSPVMPTIKRDGWWFRSAPREEQIADLRKDVEAASEWISGKANEGIAADHNMTIYEATLAYGPTYGQIYTARNFHADNFDWFSALFTPLSDFVIPYGAKPDDPTGKDTRQILCGLEWGNGEVYINLSLDKVKGMAGDRVWRQSSSPDAQGNTVLPRATHSINDQQKLILNSAGLYKQHSNAKLLVATHFTIINYNKSPLNAKLSITPFDRVQSEGEVRVVDTPAFNDANFGTCEKNLKWYFDTFIFVDDTRRVNHHLSGHSHRSGLYRPTPEDRPNMLRRANIANARDPGLHGEQKSSDDCTNFIVSSCGGPIGVQNLYGELNGWTLRPPSGTLLDAQSGLVKQVKTSDPKKNTQPRLCVALDYLAVMSRDDDSITAPLDFMCASFKLGQASFASDVDVTLSDQMAGLACIAGINIWVFVGGRDEETGDAIKTWRRLTPSLSSGSKPLFGSSNGSKKRLTFSASDMNTLDSAFRTNGGMKIAQAFCEVQLKKPSIAAGQPNWGADMNCSDSWVFPLDIQFRMTQMGTIPLIGRPAGERGEVPDWGWLFKNYQSGPGNRYPDPQKIIKG
;
A
#
# COMPACT_ATOMS: atom_id res chain seq x y z
N MET A 1 60.14 -53.89 -29.64
CA MET A 1 59.94 -53.46 -28.24
C MET A 1 58.66 -52.63 -28.24
N ALA A 2 57.52 -53.30 -28.04
CA ALA A 2 56.63 -53.18 -26.86
C ALA A 2 55.88 -51.83 -26.86
N ASP A 3 54.62 -51.65 -27.26
CA ASP A 3 53.35 -52.42 -27.33
C ASP A 3 52.46 -52.42 -26.06
N ILE A 4 51.18 -52.14 -26.36
CA ILE A 4 49.91 -52.44 -25.67
C ILE A 4 49.28 -51.40 -24.71
N SER A 5 48.22 -50.80 -25.28
CA SER A 5 46.89 -50.39 -24.82
C SER A 5 46.32 -50.71 -23.41
N SER A 6 45.31 -49.89 -23.08
CA SER A 6 44.11 -50.14 -22.25
C SER A 6 44.08 -49.64 -20.80
N SER A 7 43.16 -48.72 -20.52
CA SER A 7 42.35 -48.72 -19.30
C SER A 7 41.07 -47.88 -19.48
N VAL A 8 40.20 -48.34 -20.38
CA VAL A 8 38.75 -48.10 -20.31
C VAL A 8 38.14 -49.43 -19.87
N ALA A 9 37.93 -49.62 -18.57
CA ALA A 9 37.06 -50.63 -17.96
C ALA A 9 37.18 -50.56 -16.44
N ASN A 10 36.15 -50.05 -15.76
CA ASN A 10 35.56 -50.67 -14.56
C ASN A 10 34.40 -49.82 -14.05
N ALA A 11 33.26 -49.99 -14.72
CA ALA A 11 31.97 -50.01 -14.04
C ALA A 11 31.62 -51.48 -13.77
N SER A 12 30.99 -51.73 -12.62
CA SER A 12 30.45 -53.02 -12.13
C SER A 12 31.43 -53.99 -11.45
N SER A 13 31.44 -53.95 -10.12
CA SER A 13 31.00 -55.11 -9.35
C SER A 13 30.53 -54.66 -7.98
N GLY A 14 29.22 -54.70 -7.78
CA GLY A 14 28.66 -54.76 -6.44
C GLY A 14 29.06 -56.10 -5.83
N LYS A 15 29.73 -56.04 -4.67
CA LYS A 15 29.67 -56.99 -3.55
C LYS A 15 30.87 -56.75 -2.63
N ASN A 16 30.56 -56.19 -1.46
CA ASN A 16 31.16 -56.39 -0.14
C ASN A 16 31.12 -55.08 0.66
N GLN A 17 29.91 -54.57 0.90
CA GLN A 17 29.68 -53.81 2.12
C GLN A 17 29.49 -54.83 3.25
N ALA A 18 30.27 -54.69 4.32
CA ALA A 18 30.08 -55.46 5.54
C ALA A 18 28.65 -55.26 6.07
N PRO A 19 27.96 -56.33 6.53
CA PRO A 19 26.64 -56.20 7.13
C PRO A 19 26.80 -55.42 8.45
N GLY A 20 26.29 -54.18 8.49
CA GLY A 20 26.24 -53.39 9.72
C GLY A 20 26.49 -51.89 9.61
N VAL A 21 26.83 -51.34 8.43
CA VAL A 21 26.90 -49.88 8.24
C VAL A 21 25.68 -49.45 7.43
N THR A 22 24.66 -48.91 8.09
CA THR A 22 23.52 -48.29 7.41
C THR A 22 24.00 -47.02 6.71
N GLU A 23 23.60 -46.83 5.44
CA GLU A 23 23.96 -45.67 4.61
C GLU A 23 23.70 -44.31 5.28
N CYS A 24 22.87 -44.27 6.33
CA CYS A 24 22.49 -43.07 7.06
C CYS A 24 23.36 -42.73 8.29
N GLU A 25 24.35 -43.52 8.70
CA GLU A 25 25.02 -43.35 10.01
C GLU A 25 25.99 -42.15 10.14
N LYS A 26 26.38 -41.48 9.06
CA LYS A 26 27.50 -40.51 9.06
C LYS A 26 27.23 -39.14 8.40
N ASP A 27 25.97 -38.70 8.30
CA ASP A 27 25.72 -37.40 7.67
C ASP A 27 25.84 -36.23 8.65
N PRO A 28 26.62 -35.18 8.31
CA PRO A 28 26.70 -33.93 9.07
C PRO A 28 25.37 -33.15 8.99
N PRO A 29 25.21 -32.09 9.82
CA PRO A 29 24.07 -31.18 9.70
C PRO A 29 23.97 -30.60 8.30
N ILE A 30 22.76 -30.64 7.72
CA ILE A 30 22.51 -30.11 6.37
C ILE A 30 21.93 -28.70 6.48
N SER A 31 22.62 -27.72 5.88
CA SER A 31 22.12 -26.36 5.74
C SER A 31 20.94 -26.33 4.77
N ALA A 32 19.76 -26.00 5.27
CA ALA A 32 18.54 -25.96 4.50
C ALA A 32 17.50 -24.98 5.06
N VAL A 33 16.60 -24.54 4.19
CA VAL A 33 15.52 -23.59 4.43
C VAL A 33 14.22 -24.15 3.88
N ILE A 34 13.13 -24.09 4.67
CA ILE A 34 11.80 -24.49 4.21
C ILE A 34 11.22 -23.33 3.39
N LEU A 35 11.04 -23.56 2.08
CA LEU A 35 10.51 -22.58 1.13
C LEU A 35 8.99 -22.54 1.14
N TYR A 36 8.36 -23.71 1.35
CA TYR A 36 6.91 -23.84 1.53
C TYR A 36 6.60 -24.99 2.51
N PRO A 37 5.70 -24.79 3.49
CA PRO A 37 4.99 -23.53 3.77
C PRO A 37 5.91 -22.45 4.35
N SER A 38 5.51 -21.19 4.27
CA SER A 38 6.18 -20.02 4.87
C SER A 38 5.14 -19.14 5.58
N LEU A 39 5.57 -18.10 6.32
CA LEU A 39 4.68 -17.24 7.09
C LEU A 39 3.62 -16.54 6.21
N GLY A 40 4.00 -16.11 4.99
CA GLY A 40 3.14 -15.49 3.98
C GLY A 40 2.63 -16.46 2.91
N THR A 41 2.94 -17.76 3.00
CA THR A 41 2.40 -18.79 2.10
C THR A 41 2.18 -20.09 2.89
N PRO A 42 1.15 -20.14 3.77
CA PRO A 42 0.93 -21.24 4.70
C PRO A 42 0.38 -22.50 4.01
N LEU A 43 0.52 -23.65 4.68
CA LEU A 43 -0.08 -24.91 4.23
C LEU A 43 -1.42 -25.13 4.95
N ILE A 44 -2.49 -25.18 4.17
CA ILE A 44 -3.83 -25.54 4.64
C ILE A 44 -4.17 -26.93 4.12
N LEU A 45 -4.37 -27.89 5.01
CA LEU A 45 -4.72 -29.27 4.66
C LEU A 45 -6.23 -29.42 4.55
N ALA A 46 -6.71 -30.08 3.49
CA ALA A 46 -8.12 -30.34 3.32
C ALA A 46 -8.64 -31.43 4.28
N PRO A 47 -9.96 -31.44 4.59
CA PRO A 47 -10.57 -32.53 5.34
C PRO A 47 -10.29 -33.88 4.67
N GLY A 48 -9.68 -34.81 5.42
CA GLY A 48 -9.33 -36.15 4.92
C GLY A 48 -8.08 -36.22 4.04
N GLN A 49 -7.33 -35.13 3.88
CA GLN A 49 -6.05 -35.17 3.15
C GLN A 49 -5.01 -35.99 3.95
N THR A 50 -4.45 -37.01 3.29
CA THR A 50 -3.53 -37.99 3.90
C THR A 50 -2.06 -37.75 3.57
N LYS A 51 -1.77 -36.89 2.57
CA LYS A 51 -0.39 -36.55 2.19
C LYS A 51 -0.27 -35.06 1.85
N CYS A 52 0.90 -34.48 2.10
CA CYS A 52 1.24 -33.13 1.66
C CYS A 52 2.71 -33.03 1.24
N SER A 53 3.07 -31.92 0.60
CA SER A 53 4.46 -31.59 0.27
C SER A 53 4.95 -30.41 1.09
N ILE A 54 6.21 -30.46 1.48
CA ILE A 54 7.01 -29.28 1.83
C ILE A 54 8.12 -29.12 0.77
N PHE A 55 8.53 -27.89 0.51
CA PHE A 55 9.65 -27.60 -0.39
C PHE A 55 10.84 -27.08 0.42
N LEU A 56 12.01 -27.67 0.19
CA LEU A 56 13.23 -27.41 0.93
C LEU A 56 14.31 -26.90 -0.03
N GLY A 57 14.81 -25.69 0.19
CA GLY A 57 16.04 -25.21 -0.43
C GLY A 57 17.22 -25.69 0.41
N ALA A 58 18.20 -26.37 -0.19
CA ALA A 58 19.37 -26.88 0.53
C ALA A 58 20.67 -26.54 -0.19
N ALA A 59 21.74 -26.47 0.59
CA ALA A 59 23.09 -26.23 0.08
C ALA A 59 23.57 -27.35 -0.86
N ALA A 60 24.62 -27.08 -1.64
CA ALA A 60 25.07 -27.97 -2.71
C ALA A 60 25.48 -29.36 -2.21
N GLU A 61 26.08 -29.43 -1.02
CA GLU A 61 26.51 -30.65 -0.34
C GLU A 61 25.35 -31.61 -0.06
N ALA A 62 24.13 -31.10 0.15
CA ALA A 62 22.94 -31.90 0.41
C ALA A 62 22.68 -32.94 -0.70
N ARG A 63 23.03 -32.60 -1.95
CA ARG A 63 22.92 -33.52 -3.09
C ARG A 63 23.72 -34.80 -2.90
N THR A 64 24.89 -34.72 -2.27
CA THR A 64 25.73 -35.89 -1.99
C THR A 64 25.16 -36.74 -0.85
N HIS A 65 24.54 -36.11 0.15
CA HIS A 65 23.93 -36.79 1.30
C HIS A 65 22.60 -37.47 0.98
N PHE A 66 21.85 -36.94 0.01
CA PHE A 66 20.49 -37.40 -0.31
C PHE A 66 20.42 -38.58 -1.30
N THR A 67 21.56 -39.01 -1.86
CA THR A 67 21.66 -40.15 -2.79
C THR A 67 20.64 -40.04 -3.93
N ILE A 68 20.87 -39.07 -4.83
CA ILE A 68 19.95 -38.76 -5.92
C ILE A 68 20.05 -39.80 -7.04
N ASP A 69 18.94 -40.45 -7.38
CA ASP A 69 18.80 -41.17 -8.64
C ASP A 69 18.70 -40.15 -9.77
N GLU A 70 19.73 -40.04 -10.61
CA GLU A 70 19.76 -39.03 -11.67
C GLU A 70 18.68 -39.19 -12.75
N LYS A 71 18.07 -40.38 -12.88
CA LYS A 71 17.00 -40.65 -13.85
C LYS A 71 15.64 -40.26 -13.31
N THR A 72 15.32 -40.67 -12.08
CA THR A 72 14.00 -40.40 -11.46
C THR A 72 13.98 -39.13 -10.61
N LYS A 73 15.17 -38.56 -10.34
CA LYS A 73 15.42 -37.47 -9.40
C LYS A 73 15.02 -37.78 -7.95
N GLN A 74 14.73 -39.03 -7.63
CA GLN A 74 14.39 -39.44 -6.27
C GLN A 74 15.60 -39.32 -5.34
N ALA A 75 15.37 -38.76 -4.16
CA ALA A 75 16.34 -38.59 -3.10
C ALA A 75 16.19 -39.73 -2.07
N HIS A 76 16.91 -40.84 -2.25
CA HIS A 76 16.65 -42.08 -1.52
C HIS A 76 16.91 -41.97 -0.01
N THR A 77 17.87 -41.16 0.43
CA THR A 77 18.27 -41.05 1.85
C THR A 77 17.74 -39.79 2.54
N ILE A 78 16.92 -38.98 1.85
CA ILE A 78 16.38 -37.72 2.43
C ILE A 78 15.55 -37.93 3.70
N HIS A 79 14.88 -39.08 3.82
CA HIS A 79 14.10 -39.46 5.01
C HIS A 79 14.96 -39.45 6.29
N CYS A 80 16.25 -39.82 6.20
CA CYS A 80 17.17 -39.80 7.33
C CYS A 80 17.46 -38.37 7.80
N ALA A 81 17.65 -37.44 6.86
CA ALA A 81 17.85 -36.02 7.20
C ALA A 81 16.56 -35.39 7.74
N VAL A 82 15.41 -35.70 7.16
CA VAL A 82 14.11 -35.21 7.64
C VAL A 82 13.85 -35.68 9.08
N ASP A 83 14.10 -36.96 9.39
CA ASP A 83 13.90 -37.48 10.75
C ASP A 83 14.87 -36.88 11.78
N ARG A 84 16.09 -36.54 11.35
CA ARG A 84 17.09 -35.84 12.18
C ARG A 84 16.74 -34.38 12.43
N HIS A 85 16.33 -33.63 11.42
CA HIS A 85 16.29 -32.17 11.48
C HIS A 85 14.88 -31.58 11.60
N LEU A 86 13.90 -32.17 10.91
CA LEU A 86 12.55 -31.59 10.89
C LEU A 86 11.86 -31.78 12.24
N ARG A 87 11.22 -30.75 12.75
CA ARG A 87 10.35 -30.80 13.94
C ARG A 87 8.99 -30.20 13.63
N LEU A 88 7.99 -30.67 14.37
CA LEU A 88 6.64 -30.13 14.36
C LEU A 88 6.35 -29.50 15.73
N TYR A 89 6.29 -28.18 15.79
CA TYR A 89 6.02 -27.43 17.03
C TYR A 89 4.63 -26.79 17.00
N ASP A 90 4.16 -26.36 18.18
CA ASP A 90 3.05 -25.42 18.26
C ASP A 90 3.49 -24.05 17.71
N ILE A 91 2.61 -23.37 16.96
CA ILE A 91 2.93 -22.07 16.34
C ILE A 91 3.33 -20.98 17.36
N LYS A 92 3.01 -21.16 18.64
CA LYS A 92 3.35 -20.23 19.71
C LYS A 92 4.83 -20.24 20.06
N LYS A 93 5.54 -21.36 19.89
CA LYS A 93 6.95 -21.49 20.31
C LYS A 93 7.67 -22.64 19.61
N LYS A 94 8.90 -22.38 19.15
CA LYS A 94 9.86 -23.41 18.73
C LYS A 94 10.75 -23.87 19.89
N GLY A 95 11.23 -25.11 19.83
CA GLY A 95 12.26 -25.62 20.73
C GLY A 95 13.61 -24.97 20.46
N THR A 96 14.44 -24.81 21.50
CA THR A 96 15.82 -24.27 21.41
C THR A 96 16.90 -25.29 21.76
N LYS A 97 16.48 -26.52 22.08
CA LYS A 97 17.31 -27.67 22.42
C LYS A 97 16.69 -28.88 21.75
N THR A 98 17.44 -29.58 20.91
CA THR A 98 16.94 -30.71 20.12
C THR A 98 18.13 -31.60 19.77
N ASP A 99 17.98 -32.91 19.82
CA ASP A 99 19.02 -33.81 19.33
C ASP A 99 18.82 -34.04 17.83
N THR A 100 19.79 -33.60 17.01
CA THR A 100 19.80 -33.78 15.55
C THR A 100 20.80 -34.84 15.07
N THR A 101 21.41 -35.61 15.99
CA THR A 101 22.44 -36.61 15.66
C THR A 101 21.85 -37.95 15.20
N GLN A 102 20.59 -38.22 15.55
CA GLN A 102 19.84 -39.45 15.25
C GLN A 102 18.39 -39.15 14.85
N GLY A 103 17.66 -40.14 14.35
CA GLY A 103 16.24 -40.04 14.02
C GLY A 103 15.39 -39.83 15.28
N THR A 104 14.87 -38.62 15.45
CA THR A 104 14.11 -38.23 16.65
C THR A 104 12.72 -37.69 16.34
N LEU A 105 12.40 -37.36 15.09
CA LEU A 105 11.05 -36.96 14.70
C LEU A 105 10.05 -38.12 14.85
N PHE A 106 10.45 -39.33 14.42
CA PHE A 106 9.64 -40.55 14.57
C PHE A 106 10.04 -41.41 15.79
N GLY A 107 11.17 -41.07 16.43
CA GLY A 107 11.65 -41.69 17.66
C GLY A 107 12.12 -43.14 17.51
N ASP A 108 12.58 -43.56 16.32
CA ASP A 108 13.14 -44.90 16.08
C ASP A 108 14.68 -44.90 15.92
N GLY A 109 15.33 -43.79 16.29
CA GLY A 109 16.77 -43.68 16.50
C GLY A 109 17.57 -43.83 15.21
N LYS A 110 18.55 -44.74 15.21
CA LYS A 110 19.40 -45.00 14.03
C LYS A 110 18.75 -45.90 12.97
N SER A 111 17.54 -46.41 13.22
CA SER A 111 16.88 -47.35 12.31
C SER A 111 16.15 -46.65 11.15
N PHE A 112 15.65 -45.43 11.37
CA PHE A 112 14.92 -44.61 10.38
C PHE A 112 13.78 -45.34 9.65
N THR A 113 13.26 -46.43 10.21
CA THR A 113 12.34 -47.35 9.53
C THR A 113 10.97 -46.70 9.34
N LYS A 114 10.48 -46.00 10.37
CA LYS A 114 9.23 -45.23 10.31
C LYS A 114 9.37 -44.04 9.36
N ALA A 115 10.49 -43.32 9.45
CA ALA A 115 10.79 -42.20 8.56
C ALA A 115 10.80 -42.64 7.09
N LYS A 116 11.47 -43.76 6.78
CA LYS A 116 11.53 -44.32 5.42
C LYS A 116 10.16 -44.67 4.84
N ALA A 117 9.22 -45.08 5.69
CA ALA A 117 7.85 -45.41 5.26
C ALA A 117 6.97 -44.16 5.08
N ALA A 118 7.25 -43.08 5.82
CA ALA A 118 6.40 -41.89 5.89
C ALA A 118 6.91 -40.70 5.06
N ILE A 119 8.19 -40.71 4.67
CA ILE A 119 8.87 -39.59 4.02
C ILE A 119 9.50 -40.04 2.71
N HIS A 120 9.20 -39.29 1.65
CA HIS A 120 9.82 -39.44 0.34
C HIS A 120 10.23 -38.07 -0.19
N GLY A 121 11.29 -37.99 -1.00
CA GLY A 121 11.68 -36.71 -1.59
C GLY A 121 12.33 -36.82 -2.96
N TRP A 122 12.34 -35.69 -3.67
CA TRP A 122 12.82 -35.56 -5.05
C TRP A 122 13.57 -34.24 -5.21
N LEU A 123 14.64 -34.26 -6.01
CA LEU A 123 15.28 -33.04 -6.51
C LEU A 123 14.41 -32.46 -7.64
N VAL A 124 13.89 -31.25 -7.44
CA VAL A 124 12.87 -30.66 -8.35
C VAL A 124 13.30 -29.36 -9.03
N GLY A 125 14.45 -28.80 -8.68
CA GLY A 125 15.01 -27.65 -9.36
C GLY A 125 16.24 -27.08 -8.65
N ASP A 126 16.72 -25.97 -9.17
CA ASP A 126 17.82 -25.20 -8.58
C ASP A 126 17.25 -24.03 -7.76
N PHE A 127 17.95 -23.64 -6.71
CA PHE A 127 17.64 -22.44 -5.94
C PHE A 127 18.45 -21.28 -6.52
N ALA A 128 17.78 -20.37 -7.23
CA ALA A 128 18.39 -19.19 -7.82
C ALA A 128 17.38 -18.03 -7.94
N ALA A 129 17.88 -16.81 -8.11
CA ALA A 129 17.06 -15.64 -8.33
C ALA A 129 16.10 -15.83 -9.52
N GLY A 130 14.80 -15.67 -9.28
CA GLY A 130 13.77 -15.86 -10.31
C GLY A 130 13.62 -17.31 -10.78
N ALA A 131 14.14 -18.31 -10.06
CA ALA A 131 14.01 -19.70 -10.49
C ALA A 131 12.55 -20.18 -10.36
N LEU A 132 12.03 -20.79 -11.43
CA LEU A 132 10.72 -21.45 -11.40
C LEU A 132 10.83 -22.83 -10.75
N ILE A 133 10.25 -22.99 -9.57
CA ILE A 133 10.13 -24.26 -8.88
C ILE A 133 9.01 -25.09 -9.53
N LYS A 134 9.31 -26.36 -9.77
CA LYS A 134 8.35 -27.36 -10.21
C LYS A 134 8.14 -28.40 -9.12
N ASN A 135 7.02 -29.11 -9.16
CA ASN A 135 6.87 -30.35 -8.39
C ASN A 135 7.59 -31.50 -9.09
N ARG A 136 7.60 -32.68 -8.47
CA ARG A 136 8.23 -33.91 -8.97
C ARG A 136 7.66 -34.40 -10.31
N HIS A 137 6.46 -33.94 -10.67
CA HIS A 137 5.81 -34.25 -11.95
C HIS A 137 6.12 -33.21 -13.04
N GLY A 138 7.00 -32.24 -12.74
CA GLY A 138 7.40 -31.19 -13.66
C GLY A 138 6.40 -30.04 -13.79
N GLN A 139 5.38 -29.98 -12.93
CA GLN A 139 4.36 -28.92 -12.96
C GLN A 139 4.86 -27.69 -12.22
N PRO A 140 4.78 -26.47 -12.80
CA PRO A 140 5.12 -25.24 -12.12
C PRO A 140 4.32 -25.08 -10.81
N PHE A 141 5.03 -24.71 -9.74
CA PHE A 141 4.46 -24.53 -8.40
C PHE A 141 4.63 -23.09 -7.90
N ALA A 142 5.84 -22.56 -7.96
CA ALA A 142 6.16 -21.22 -7.47
C ALA A 142 7.42 -20.66 -8.14
N THR A 143 7.65 -19.37 -7.99
CA THR A 143 8.89 -18.70 -8.40
C THR A 143 9.67 -18.27 -7.16
N ILE A 144 10.99 -18.46 -7.14
CA ILE A 144 11.88 -17.92 -6.10
C ILE A 144 12.09 -16.42 -6.33
N SER A 145 11.82 -15.60 -5.30
CA SER A 145 12.07 -14.16 -5.42
C SER A 145 13.57 -13.88 -5.60
N THR A 146 13.91 -12.80 -6.30
CA THR A 146 15.31 -12.42 -6.51
C THR A 146 15.99 -12.11 -5.17
N GLN A 147 15.30 -11.40 -4.28
CA GLN A 147 15.81 -10.97 -2.98
C GLN A 147 15.92 -12.14 -1.99
N ALA A 148 15.04 -13.14 -2.08
CA ALA A 148 15.19 -14.37 -1.29
C ALA A 148 16.49 -15.10 -1.64
N ALA A 149 16.87 -15.15 -2.91
CA ALA A 149 18.12 -15.77 -3.33
C ALA A 149 19.36 -15.05 -2.78
N GLU A 150 19.27 -13.72 -2.58
CA GLU A 150 20.33 -12.93 -1.94
C GLU A 150 20.41 -13.13 -0.43
N VAL A 151 19.26 -13.15 0.25
CA VAL A 151 19.17 -13.39 1.70
C VAL A 151 19.68 -14.78 2.05
N TYR A 152 19.25 -15.81 1.31
CA TYR A 152 19.60 -17.21 1.55
C TYR A 152 20.78 -17.67 0.68
N ARG A 153 21.79 -16.81 0.53
CA ARG A 153 23.03 -17.10 -0.22
C ARG A 153 23.72 -18.32 0.39
N GLY A 154 23.86 -19.39 -0.39
CA GLY A 154 24.44 -20.66 0.06
C GLY A 154 23.56 -21.87 -0.25
N LEU A 155 22.27 -21.65 -0.50
CA LEU A 155 21.39 -22.67 -1.05
C LEU A 155 21.65 -22.86 -2.55
N ALA A 156 21.45 -24.08 -3.05
CA ALA A 156 21.74 -24.43 -4.45
C ALA A 156 20.65 -25.29 -5.10
N ASN A 157 20.03 -26.20 -4.36
CA ASN A 157 19.07 -27.17 -4.90
C ASN A 157 17.72 -27.05 -4.16
N VAL A 158 16.63 -27.32 -4.87
CA VAL A 158 15.28 -27.40 -4.30
C VAL A 158 14.79 -28.84 -4.30
N TYR A 159 14.28 -29.28 -3.16
CA TYR A 159 13.71 -30.61 -2.96
C TYR A 159 12.23 -30.52 -2.62
N GLU A 160 11.41 -31.37 -3.23
CA GLU A 160 10.05 -31.63 -2.78
C GLU A 160 10.08 -32.82 -1.82
N ILE A 161 9.47 -32.68 -0.64
CA ILE A 161 9.37 -33.74 0.37
C ILE A 161 7.89 -34.06 0.59
N GLU A 162 7.49 -35.26 0.22
CA GLU A 162 6.18 -35.83 0.54
C GLU A 162 6.17 -36.34 1.99
N ILE A 163 5.11 -35.99 2.71
CA ILE A 163 4.85 -36.39 4.09
C ILE A 163 3.53 -37.16 4.16
N ASP A 164 3.58 -38.36 4.75
CA ASP A 164 2.38 -39.10 5.15
C ASP A 164 1.79 -38.54 6.46
N LEU A 165 0.63 -37.89 6.34
CA LEU A 165 -0.09 -37.25 7.44
C LEU A 165 -0.81 -38.26 8.35
N THR A 166 -0.85 -39.54 7.99
CA THR A 166 -1.46 -40.60 8.81
C THR A 166 -0.51 -41.14 9.88
N GLN A 167 0.79 -40.85 9.75
CA GLN A 167 1.83 -41.31 10.66
C GLN A 167 2.13 -40.24 11.73
N ALA A 168 2.46 -40.67 12.95
CA ALA A 168 2.96 -39.75 13.98
C ALA A 168 4.36 -39.23 13.58
N PRO A 169 4.69 -37.95 13.84
CA PRO A 169 3.92 -36.97 14.61
C PRO A 169 2.91 -36.15 13.78
N PHE A 170 2.82 -36.36 12.46
CA PHE A 170 2.00 -35.53 11.58
C PHE A 170 0.49 -35.77 11.72
N ALA A 171 0.10 -36.92 12.25
CA ALA A 171 -1.29 -37.21 12.63
C ALA A 171 -1.86 -36.20 13.66
N GLU A 172 -1.00 -35.47 14.39
CA GLU A 172 -1.41 -34.43 15.35
C GLU A 172 -1.84 -33.11 14.69
N ILE A 173 -1.66 -32.94 13.37
CA ILE A 173 -2.07 -31.72 12.65
C ILE A 173 -3.60 -31.73 12.51
N GLY A 174 -4.24 -31.05 13.47
CA GLY A 174 -5.69 -30.88 13.56
C GLY A 174 -6.18 -29.48 13.17
N THR A 175 -7.41 -29.20 13.57
CA THR A 175 -8.13 -27.94 13.29
C THR A 175 -8.04 -26.94 14.47
N ALA A 176 -7.60 -27.42 15.64
CA ALA A 176 -7.65 -26.69 16.89
C ALA A 176 -6.66 -25.53 16.97
N ALA A 177 -5.45 -25.69 16.42
CA ALA A 177 -4.38 -24.69 16.44
C ALA A 177 -3.39 -24.96 15.30
N PHE A 178 -2.68 -23.92 14.88
CA PHE A 178 -1.58 -24.07 13.94
C PHE A 178 -0.40 -24.82 14.57
N LYS A 179 0.22 -25.67 13.77
CA LYS A 179 1.58 -26.15 14.00
C LYS A 179 2.54 -25.35 13.11
N THR A 180 3.83 -25.48 13.37
CA THR A 180 4.90 -25.02 12.47
C THR A 180 5.87 -26.15 12.23
N PHE A 181 6.28 -26.33 10.97
CA PHE A 181 7.51 -27.06 10.69
C PHE A 181 8.70 -26.22 11.12
N ALA A 182 9.80 -26.88 11.48
CA ALA A 182 11.07 -26.21 11.76
C ALA A 182 12.24 -27.14 11.38
N TRP A 183 13.15 -26.67 10.53
CA TRP A 183 14.37 -27.42 10.19
C TRP A 183 15.49 -27.11 11.17
N MET A 184 15.62 -27.94 12.22
CA MET A 184 16.52 -27.70 13.34
C MET A 184 17.96 -28.12 13.01
N VAL A 185 18.90 -27.24 13.32
CA VAL A 185 20.35 -27.47 13.24
C VAL A 185 21.02 -27.03 14.53
N GLU A 186 22.22 -27.56 14.81
CA GLU A 186 23.07 -27.05 15.87
C GLU A 186 23.45 -25.60 15.53
N ILE A 187 23.40 -24.71 16.52
CA ILE A 187 23.80 -23.33 16.33
C ILE A 187 25.32 -23.24 16.15
N ASP A 188 25.78 -22.44 15.18
CA ASP A 188 27.22 -22.25 15.01
C ASP A 188 27.84 -21.36 16.10
N ALA A 189 29.16 -21.41 16.19
CA ALA A 189 29.91 -20.69 17.22
C ALA A 189 29.90 -19.17 17.05
N GLU A 190 29.54 -18.63 15.88
CA GLU A 190 29.42 -17.20 15.65
C GLU A 190 28.09 -16.72 16.23
N HIS A 191 26.97 -17.29 15.77
CA HIS A 191 25.63 -16.99 16.24
C HIS A 191 25.45 -17.21 17.74
N ALA A 192 26.03 -18.27 18.31
CA ALA A 192 25.95 -18.57 19.74
C ALA A 192 26.54 -17.49 20.66
N ARG A 193 27.36 -16.56 20.13
CA ARG A 193 27.95 -15.43 20.90
C ARG A 193 26.97 -14.27 21.08
N HIS A 194 25.94 -14.19 20.25
CA HIS A 194 24.96 -13.13 20.28
C HIS A 194 24.01 -13.28 21.47
N GLN A 195 23.59 -12.15 22.05
CA GLN A 195 22.77 -12.14 23.27
C GLN A 195 21.43 -12.86 23.05
N GLU A 196 20.89 -12.73 21.84
CA GLU A 196 19.66 -13.31 21.32
C GLU A 196 19.65 -14.84 21.36
N TYR A 197 20.84 -15.46 21.35
CA TYR A 197 21.02 -16.91 21.33
C TYR A 197 21.60 -17.49 22.63
N GLN A 198 21.69 -16.69 23.69
CA GLN A 198 22.16 -17.19 24.98
C GLN A 198 21.32 -18.38 25.47
N GLY A 199 21.99 -19.52 25.71
CA GLY A 199 21.34 -20.75 26.17
C GLY A 199 20.59 -21.55 25.10
N VAL A 200 20.66 -21.14 23.83
CA VAL A 200 20.18 -21.88 22.66
C VAL A 200 21.28 -22.85 22.21
N THR A 201 20.93 -24.12 21.99
CA THR A 201 21.87 -25.09 21.40
C THR A 201 21.48 -25.47 19.97
N HIS A 202 20.19 -25.37 19.65
CA HIS A 202 19.66 -25.68 18.32
C HIS A 202 18.66 -24.62 17.91
N VAL A 203 18.67 -24.29 16.63
CA VAL A 203 17.85 -23.26 16.02
C VAL A 203 17.33 -23.75 14.67
N GLU A 204 16.25 -23.16 14.17
CA GLU A 204 15.90 -23.37 12.77
C GLU A 204 16.96 -22.73 11.87
N GLY A 205 17.46 -23.46 10.87
CA GLY A 205 18.55 -22.97 10.01
C GLY A 205 18.25 -21.62 9.36
N GLN A 206 17.00 -21.41 8.92
CA GLN A 206 16.56 -20.15 8.32
C GLN A 206 16.62 -18.95 9.29
N ASP A 207 16.47 -19.18 10.59
CA ASP A 207 16.55 -18.11 11.58
C ASP A 207 17.95 -17.47 11.65
N MET A 208 19.00 -18.25 11.36
CA MET A 208 20.38 -17.73 11.29
C MET A 208 20.55 -16.83 10.07
N TYR A 209 20.02 -17.22 8.89
CA TYR A 209 20.00 -16.32 7.71
C TYR A 209 19.23 -15.02 7.97
N ILE A 210 18.08 -15.10 8.65
CA ILE A 210 17.30 -13.91 9.04
C ILE A 210 18.10 -13.05 10.02
N HIS A 211 18.77 -13.67 11.00
CA HIS A 211 19.64 -12.95 11.92
C HIS A 211 20.78 -12.25 11.19
N ASP A 212 21.50 -12.94 10.30
CA ASP A 212 22.55 -12.37 9.48
C ASP A 212 22.04 -11.21 8.64
N PHE A 213 20.89 -11.37 7.98
CA PHE A 213 20.24 -10.30 7.23
C PHE A 213 20.02 -9.04 8.09
N LEU A 214 19.47 -9.21 9.30
CA LEU A 214 19.16 -8.10 10.20
C LEU A 214 20.41 -7.47 10.85
N HIS A 215 21.54 -8.20 10.93
CA HIS A 215 22.75 -7.76 11.65
C HIS A 215 23.96 -7.47 10.73
N ASN A 216 23.90 -7.80 9.44
CA ASN A 216 25.04 -7.64 8.52
C ASN A 216 25.47 -6.17 8.42
N SER A 217 26.79 -5.92 8.46
CA SER A 217 27.42 -4.60 8.46
C SER A 217 27.03 -3.67 7.27
N LYS A 218 26.74 -4.22 6.08
CA LYS A 218 26.15 -3.44 4.97
C LYS A 218 24.75 -2.91 5.30
N ASN A 219 23.99 -3.65 6.11
CA ASN A 219 22.66 -3.30 6.61
C ASN A 219 22.72 -2.48 7.92
N ALA A 220 23.79 -2.62 8.72
CA ALA A 220 24.04 -1.77 9.90
C ALA A 220 24.34 -0.31 9.51
N ALA A 221 24.87 -0.07 8.31
CA ALA A 221 24.94 1.27 7.72
C ALA A 221 23.56 1.82 7.27
N ALA A 222 22.54 0.97 7.15
CA ALA A 222 21.23 1.22 6.52
C ALA A 222 20.12 1.67 7.48
N ASN A 223 20.46 2.22 8.65
CA ASN A 223 19.51 2.78 9.61
C ASN A 223 18.43 1.80 10.08
N HIS A 224 18.70 0.49 10.23
CA HIS A 224 17.68 -0.44 10.74
C HIS A 224 17.22 -0.08 12.16
N PHE A 225 15.97 -0.42 12.47
CA PHE A 225 15.48 -0.34 13.85
C PHE A 225 16.29 -1.29 14.75
N SER A 226 16.93 -0.73 15.78
CA SER A 226 17.99 -1.41 16.55
C SER A 226 17.55 -2.64 17.36
N LYS A 227 16.26 -2.94 17.40
CA LYS A 227 15.69 -4.07 18.15
C LYS A 227 14.70 -4.82 17.26
N PRO A 228 15.14 -5.77 16.43
CA PRO A 228 14.25 -6.54 15.57
C PRO A 228 13.54 -7.65 16.36
N TYR A 229 12.56 -7.26 17.18
CA TYR A 229 11.71 -8.16 17.98
C TYR A 229 10.23 -7.98 17.63
N GLU A 230 9.43 -9.03 17.81
CA GLU A 230 7.99 -8.99 17.58
C GLU A 230 7.34 -7.90 18.46
N PHE A 231 6.46 -7.09 17.90
CA PHE A 231 5.66 -6.13 18.65
C PHE A 231 4.52 -6.83 19.39
N ASN A 232 4.22 -6.38 20.60
CA ASN A 232 3.07 -6.81 21.36
C ASN A 232 1.83 -6.01 20.93
N LEU A 233 0.90 -6.69 20.27
CA LEU A 233 -0.31 -6.07 19.71
C LEU A 233 -1.50 -6.06 20.68
N ASP A 234 -1.32 -6.50 21.93
CA ASP A 234 -2.41 -6.55 22.93
C ASP A 234 -2.83 -5.14 23.40
N HIS A 235 -1.89 -4.19 23.39
CA HIS A 235 -2.08 -2.82 23.88
C HIS A 235 -1.51 -1.80 22.89
N LEU A 236 -2.29 -1.48 21.86
CA LEU A 236 -1.92 -0.46 20.87
C LEU A 236 -2.28 0.95 21.34
N GLN A 237 -1.43 1.91 20.99
CA GLN A 237 -1.69 3.34 21.16
C GLN A 237 -1.55 4.03 19.80
N ALA A 238 -2.37 5.05 19.58
CA ALA A 238 -2.31 5.83 18.34
C ALA A 238 -1.04 6.66 18.21
N THR A 239 -0.30 6.92 19.29
CA THR A 239 0.76 7.94 19.37
C THR A 239 2.19 7.40 19.49
N GLY A 240 2.42 6.09 19.42
CA GLY A 240 3.77 5.53 19.58
C GLY A 240 3.87 4.10 19.08
N LEU A 241 5.10 3.55 19.09
CA LEU A 241 5.30 2.14 18.78
C LEU A 241 4.74 1.26 19.91
N PRO A 242 4.20 0.06 19.60
CA PRO A 242 3.84 -0.89 20.63
C PRO A 242 5.06 -1.37 21.40
N ALA A 243 4.87 -1.81 22.65
CA ALA A 243 5.92 -2.50 23.38
C ALA A 243 6.37 -3.76 22.63
N GLN A 244 7.65 -4.11 22.70
CA GLN A 244 8.18 -5.33 22.07
C GLN A 244 8.06 -6.54 23.00
N ARG A 245 7.88 -7.72 22.41
CA ARG A 245 8.01 -9.00 23.10
C ARG A 245 9.48 -9.42 23.20
N ALA A 246 9.78 -10.49 23.92
CA ALA A 246 11.14 -11.02 24.06
C ALA A 246 11.56 -11.87 22.84
N GLU A 247 10.61 -12.29 22.02
CA GLU A 247 10.81 -13.11 20.84
C GLU A 247 11.38 -12.28 19.68
N ARG A 248 12.55 -12.68 19.20
CA ARG A 248 13.17 -12.13 17.98
C ARG A 248 12.34 -12.46 16.74
N LEU A 249 12.54 -11.70 15.67
CA LEU A 249 12.05 -12.09 14.35
C LEU A 249 12.70 -13.43 13.94
N MET A 250 11.88 -14.35 13.46
CA MET A 250 12.30 -15.72 13.12
C MET A 250 11.39 -16.27 12.01
N SER A 251 11.84 -17.30 11.30
CA SER A 251 11.00 -17.92 10.26
C SER A 251 9.81 -18.64 10.90
N TRP A 252 8.74 -18.87 10.15
CA TRP A 252 7.67 -19.77 10.56
C TRP A 252 7.10 -20.47 9.34
N HIS A 253 6.67 -21.72 9.52
CA HIS A 253 6.21 -22.58 8.44
C HIS A 253 4.84 -23.16 8.83
N PRO A 254 3.79 -22.31 8.84
CA PRO A 254 2.52 -22.65 9.46
C PRO A 254 1.78 -23.75 8.69
N VAL A 255 1.22 -24.69 9.45
CA VAL A 255 0.34 -25.74 8.92
C VAL A 255 -0.87 -25.94 9.81
N ILE A 256 -2.04 -26.09 9.19
CA ILE A 256 -3.30 -26.41 9.88
C ILE A 256 -4.19 -27.29 8.99
N ARG A 257 -5.08 -28.06 9.61
CA ARG A 257 -6.16 -28.74 8.90
C ARG A 257 -7.42 -27.89 8.93
N SER A 258 -8.04 -27.71 7.76
CA SER A 258 -9.34 -27.07 7.63
C SER A 258 -10.47 -28.10 7.77
N GLU A 259 -11.62 -27.65 8.24
CA GLU A 259 -12.87 -28.42 8.30
C GLU A 259 -13.70 -28.28 7.02
N LYS A 260 -13.35 -27.31 6.15
CA LYS A 260 -14.16 -26.96 4.98
C LYS A 260 -13.63 -27.57 3.69
N LYS A 261 -14.56 -27.92 2.80
CA LYS A 261 -14.24 -28.40 1.45
C LYS A 261 -13.78 -27.26 0.54
N ALA A 262 -14.38 -26.08 0.64
CA ALA A 262 -13.97 -24.86 -0.02
C ALA A 262 -13.74 -23.79 1.05
N LEU A 263 -12.73 -22.96 0.87
CA LEU A 263 -12.33 -21.93 1.81
C LEU A 263 -13.05 -20.62 1.47
N ASN A 264 -13.61 -19.96 2.49
CA ASN A 264 -14.02 -18.56 2.42
C ASN A 264 -12.76 -17.70 2.45
N ILE A 265 -12.64 -16.79 1.49
CA ILE A 265 -11.44 -15.99 1.29
C ILE A 265 -11.71 -14.54 1.67
N GLY A 266 -11.01 -14.06 2.69
CA GLY A 266 -10.85 -12.63 2.93
C GLY A 266 -9.83 -12.05 1.96
N HIS A 267 -10.06 -10.85 1.45
CA HIS A 267 -9.12 -10.13 0.59
C HIS A 267 -8.88 -8.73 1.14
N LEU A 268 -7.61 -8.40 1.33
CA LEU A 268 -7.11 -7.11 1.78
C LEU A 268 -5.99 -6.67 0.83
N SER A 269 -5.95 -5.39 0.49
CA SER A 269 -4.93 -4.76 -0.35
C SER A 269 -4.86 -3.28 0.02
N ASP A 270 -3.81 -2.59 -0.43
CA ASP A 270 -3.56 -1.16 -0.16
C ASP A 270 -3.72 -0.88 1.35
N VAL A 271 -2.96 -1.60 2.17
CA VAL A 271 -3.10 -1.53 3.64
C VAL A 271 -2.17 -0.48 4.24
N HIS A 272 -1.08 -0.12 3.56
CA HIS A 272 -0.24 1.06 3.84
C HIS A 272 0.05 1.26 5.33
N VAL A 273 0.63 0.25 5.98
CA VAL A 273 1.10 0.37 7.36
C VAL A 273 2.22 1.41 7.40
N ASN A 274 2.04 2.40 8.26
CA ASN A 274 2.89 3.57 8.30
C ASN A 274 2.98 4.15 9.72
N VAL A 275 4.09 3.91 10.42
CA VAL A 275 4.35 4.45 11.77
C VAL A 275 4.44 5.97 11.81
N ARG A 276 4.55 6.64 10.66
CA ARG A 276 4.36 8.09 10.58
C ARG A 276 2.98 8.52 11.05
N HIS A 277 1.93 7.70 10.89
CA HIS A 277 0.61 7.99 11.46
C HIS A 277 0.67 8.08 12.98
N ASN A 278 1.52 7.29 13.63
CA ASN A 278 1.75 7.36 15.07
C ASN A 278 2.45 8.67 15.47
N ALA A 279 3.39 9.14 14.66
CA ALA A 279 4.04 10.42 14.84
C ALA A 279 3.06 11.59 14.62
N LEU A 280 2.23 11.53 13.59
CA LEU A 280 1.21 12.56 13.30
C LEU A 280 0.13 12.64 14.37
N ALA A 281 -0.26 11.50 14.93
CA ALA A 281 -1.24 11.47 16.00
C ALA A 281 -0.79 12.24 17.26
N GLN A 282 0.52 12.45 17.42
CA GLN A 282 1.08 13.29 18.48
C GLN A 282 0.96 14.79 18.19
N SER A 283 0.58 15.20 16.97
CA SER A 283 0.60 16.60 16.58
C SER A 283 -0.33 17.43 17.45
N PRO A 284 0.21 18.42 18.18
CA PRO A 284 -0.62 19.22 19.05
C PRO A 284 -1.23 20.43 18.31
N ALA A 285 -0.92 20.63 17.02
CA ALA A 285 -1.42 21.74 16.22
C ALA A 285 -2.95 21.82 16.21
N ARG A 286 -3.49 23.02 16.02
CA ARG A 286 -4.93 23.30 16.05
C ARG A 286 -5.31 24.15 14.84
N VAL A 287 -6.53 23.98 14.36
CA VAL A 287 -7.04 24.80 13.26
C VAL A 287 -7.23 26.25 13.73
N ILE A 288 -7.75 26.44 14.94
CA ILE A 288 -7.89 27.74 15.60
C ILE A 288 -7.12 27.71 16.92
N GLU A 289 -6.18 28.65 17.09
CA GLU A 289 -5.33 28.76 18.27
C GLU A 289 -6.02 29.53 19.41
N ASP A 290 -7.15 28.99 19.88
CA ASP A 290 -7.95 29.51 20.99
C ASP A 290 -8.76 28.39 21.65
N ASP A 291 -8.57 28.13 22.94
CA ASP A 291 -9.35 27.11 23.66
C ASP A 291 -10.86 27.42 23.65
N ALA A 292 -11.26 28.68 23.49
CA ALA A 292 -12.67 29.08 23.37
C ALA A 292 -13.32 28.56 22.07
N ALA A 293 -12.54 28.08 21.10
CA ALA A 293 -13.05 27.43 19.89
C ALA A 293 -13.57 25.99 20.11
N GLY A 294 -13.47 25.47 21.35
CA GLY A 294 -14.06 24.18 21.72
C GLY A 294 -13.47 23.03 20.90
N SER A 295 -14.31 22.21 20.28
CA SER A 295 -13.85 21.07 19.46
C SER A 295 -13.06 21.50 18.21
N LEU A 296 -13.18 22.76 17.75
CA LEU A 296 -12.31 23.28 16.68
C LEU A 296 -10.88 23.58 17.16
N ALA A 297 -10.70 23.68 18.47
CA ALA A 297 -9.40 23.75 19.12
C ALA A 297 -8.83 22.36 19.45
N ASP A 298 -9.52 21.27 19.06
CA ASP A 298 -8.99 19.92 19.22
C ASP A 298 -7.73 19.76 18.36
N LYS A 299 -6.79 18.98 18.90
CA LYS A 299 -5.52 18.72 18.24
C LYS A 299 -5.74 17.98 16.93
N VAL A 300 -5.10 18.44 15.84
CA VAL A 300 -5.19 17.78 14.53
C VAL A 300 -4.72 16.33 14.57
N GLY A 301 -3.74 16.00 15.42
CA GLY A 301 -3.27 14.62 15.60
C GLY A 301 -4.37 13.67 16.09
N GLY A 302 -5.34 14.17 16.87
CA GLY A 302 -6.49 13.40 17.34
C GLY A 302 -7.48 12.99 16.25
N LYS A 303 -7.28 13.44 15.01
CA LYS A 303 -8.16 13.19 13.85
C LYS A 303 -7.56 12.22 12.82
N VAL A 304 -6.30 11.81 13.02
CA VAL A 304 -5.57 10.93 12.10
C VAL A 304 -6.18 9.53 12.10
N CYS A 305 -6.48 8.99 10.92
CA CYS A 305 -6.74 7.57 10.72
C CYS A 305 -5.41 6.81 10.73
N ASN A 306 -5.25 5.84 11.64
CA ASN A 306 -4.06 5.00 11.72
C ASN A 306 -4.29 3.68 10.96
N SER A 307 -3.60 3.51 9.83
CA SER A 307 -3.78 2.35 8.94
C SER A 307 -3.53 1.02 9.64
N PHE A 308 -2.53 0.91 10.51
CA PHE A 308 -2.23 -0.34 11.22
C PHE A 308 -3.35 -0.74 12.20
N MET A 309 -3.88 0.23 12.95
CA MET A 309 -4.99 -0.02 13.87
C MET A 309 -6.27 -0.41 13.15
N ALA A 310 -6.53 0.19 11.98
CA ALA A 310 -7.64 -0.18 11.10
C ALA A 310 -7.45 -1.60 10.53
N LEU A 311 -6.25 -1.91 10.03
CA LEU A 311 -5.93 -3.22 9.49
C LEU A 311 -6.06 -4.33 10.54
N LYS A 312 -5.54 -4.11 11.75
CA LYS A 312 -5.71 -5.08 12.85
C LYS A 312 -7.19 -5.32 13.14
N ASP A 313 -8.01 -4.27 13.13
CA ASP A 313 -9.46 -4.41 13.31
C ASP A 313 -10.09 -5.31 12.24
N LEU A 314 -9.70 -5.13 10.97
CA LEU A 314 -10.17 -5.99 9.89
C LEU A 314 -9.72 -7.44 10.08
N PHE A 315 -8.48 -7.69 10.48
CA PHE A 315 -8.01 -9.05 10.81
C PHE A 315 -8.88 -9.69 11.91
N GLU A 316 -9.20 -8.95 12.97
CA GLU A 316 -10.08 -9.43 14.04
C GLU A 316 -11.49 -9.76 13.52
N GLN A 317 -12.05 -8.89 12.67
CA GLN A 317 -13.37 -9.10 12.05
C GLN A 317 -13.38 -10.29 11.09
N PHE A 318 -12.32 -10.50 10.30
CA PHE A 318 -12.17 -11.66 9.44
C PHE A 318 -11.89 -12.94 10.22
N GLY A 319 -11.22 -12.86 11.37
CA GLY A 319 -10.83 -14.02 12.17
C GLY A 319 -11.93 -14.56 13.08
N LYS A 320 -12.93 -13.75 13.42
CA LYS A 320 -13.93 -14.05 14.46
C LYS A 320 -15.36 -14.09 13.92
N GLY A 321 -16.25 -14.77 14.67
CA GLY A 321 -17.69 -14.81 14.39
C GLY A 321 -18.13 -15.78 13.28
N GLU A 322 -19.42 -15.78 12.99
CA GLU A 322 -20.06 -16.70 12.01
C GLU A 322 -19.67 -16.39 10.57
N ASN A 323 -19.22 -15.17 10.30
CA ASN A 323 -18.82 -14.68 8.99
C ASN A 323 -17.29 -14.62 8.82
N ARG A 324 -16.55 -15.44 9.58
CA ARG A 324 -15.09 -15.49 9.50
C ARG A 324 -14.61 -16.02 8.15
N ALA A 325 -13.46 -15.51 7.71
CA ALA A 325 -12.69 -16.08 6.63
C ALA A 325 -12.00 -17.36 7.09
N ASP A 326 -11.74 -18.27 6.15
CA ASP A 326 -10.91 -19.46 6.38
C ASP A 326 -9.45 -19.20 5.99
N ALA A 327 -9.21 -18.20 5.14
CA ALA A 327 -7.89 -17.66 4.82
C ALA A 327 -8.00 -16.20 4.34
N ILE A 328 -6.95 -15.41 4.51
CA ILE A 328 -6.80 -14.08 3.90
C ILE A 328 -5.82 -14.15 2.73
N PHE A 329 -6.16 -13.53 1.61
CA PHE A 329 -5.20 -13.02 0.63
C PHE A 329 -4.92 -11.55 0.92
N LEU A 330 -3.66 -11.23 1.19
CA LEU A 330 -3.17 -9.89 1.45
C LEU A 330 -2.22 -9.49 0.30
N THR A 331 -2.71 -8.67 -0.63
CA THR A 331 -2.06 -8.44 -1.92
C THR A 331 -1.39 -7.06 -1.98
N GLY A 332 -0.10 -7.01 -1.61
CA GLY A 332 0.77 -5.86 -1.82
C GLY A 332 0.38 -4.56 -1.14
N ASP A 333 1.28 -3.58 -1.21
CA ASP A 333 1.15 -2.27 -0.58
C ASP A 333 0.82 -2.41 0.92
N LEU A 334 1.65 -3.24 1.55
CA LEU A 334 1.69 -3.58 2.96
C LEU A 334 2.18 -2.43 3.81
N ILE A 335 3.23 -1.77 3.33
CA ILE A 335 3.86 -0.60 3.94
C ILE A 335 3.85 0.55 2.95
N ASP A 336 4.12 1.78 3.37
CA ASP A 336 4.28 2.89 2.42
C ASP A 336 5.71 3.01 1.85
N PHE A 337 6.70 2.70 2.68
CA PHE A 337 8.13 2.78 2.36
C PHE A 337 8.95 2.12 3.48
N ASN A 338 10.18 1.75 3.16
CA ASN A 338 11.05 0.95 4.03
C ASN A 338 11.62 1.75 5.21
N ARG A 339 11.97 3.03 5.01
CA ARG A 339 12.55 3.91 6.02
C ARG A 339 11.54 4.92 6.53
N ASN A 340 11.24 4.88 7.82
CA ASN A 340 10.22 5.74 8.41
C ASN A 340 10.72 6.47 9.65
N ILE A 341 10.00 7.52 10.04
CA ILE A 341 10.29 8.28 11.26
C ILE A 341 9.91 7.46 12.48
N ASP A 342 10.82 7.36 13.45
CA ASP A 342 10.57 6.76 14.75
C ASP A 342 9.60 7.66 15.55
N PRO A 343 8.35 7.25 15.78
CA PRO A 343 7.36 8.11 16.43
C PRO A 343 7.76 8.44 17.87
N ASP A 344 8.56 7.61 18.54
CA ASP A 344 9.01 7.88 19.91
C ASP A 344 10.14 8.94 19.95
N LYS A 345 10.60 9.41 18.78
CA LYS A 345 11.66 10.42 18.60
C LYS A 345 11.19 11.69 17.89
N VAL A 346 9.92 11.79 17.47
CA VAL A 346 9.42 12.93 16.71
C VAL A 346 9.36 14.24 17.52
N GLY A 347 9.21 14.15 18.85
CA GLY A 347 9.14 15.29 19.75
C GLY A 347 7.71 15.70 20.12
N ALA A 348 7.57 16.40 21.24
CA ALA A 348 6.26 16.71 21.84
C ALA A 348 5.69 18.07 21.39
N SER A 349 6.55 18.98 20.92
CA SER A 349 6.14 20.31 20.47
C SER A 349 6.00 20.40 18.95
N ILE A 350 5.17 21.32 18.46
CA ILE A 350 5.02 21.61 17.01
C ILE A 350 6.38 21.85 16.35
N GLY A 351 7.23 22.68 16.97
CA GLY A 351 8.52 23.04 16.39
C GLY A 351 9.49 21.87 16.27
N GLU A 352 9.49 20.94 17.22
CA GLU A 352 10.29 19.70 17.13
C GLU A 352 9.75 18.78 16.03
N GLN A 353 8.43 18.58 15.98
CA GLN A 353 7.81 17.72 14.98
C GLN A 353 8.05 18.22 13.56
N TRP A 354 7.82 19.51 13.29
CA TRP A 354 8.08 20.11 11.98
C TRP A 354 9.55 20.00 11.58
N LYS A 355 10.47 20.22 12.52
CA LYS A 355 11.91 20.05 12.27
C LYS A 355 12.24 18.60 11.90
N ASN A 356 11.63 17.63 12.57
CA ASN A 356 11.88 16.21 12.35
C ASN A 356 11.18 15.66 11.10
N PHE A 357 10.06 16.27 10.68
CA PHE A 357 9.38 15.97 9.41
C PHE A 357 10.06 16.59 8.18
N ASN A 358 11.05 17.47 8.33
CA ASN A 358 11.87 17.99 7.23
C ASN A 358 12.71 16.85 6.62
N VAL A 359 12.16 16.17 5.61
CA VAL A 359 12.78 14.98 5.01
C VAL A 359 14.12 15.34 4.35
N LEU A 360 14.22 16.47 3.66
CA LEU A 360 15.48 16.87 3.00
C LEU A 360 16.61 17.12 4.00
N GLY A 361 16.30 17.68 5.18
CA GLY A 361 17.27 18.00 6.21
C GLY A 361 17.52 16.90 7.25
N LYS A 362 16.63 15.89 7.36
CA LYS A 362 16.65 14.89 8.44
C LYS A 362 16.64 13.45 8.02
N LEU A 363 16.43 13.12 6.75
CA LEU A 363 16.37 11.71 6.31
C LEU A 363 17.63 10.91 6.68
N ASP A 364 18.80 11.55 6.62
CA ASP A 364 20.08 10.91 6.96
C ASP A 364 20.34 10.78 8.47
N ASP A 365 19.46 11.33 9.32
CA ASP A 365 19.51 11.14 10.77
C ASP A 365 19.12 9.70 11.11
N LYS A 366 20.14 8.87 11.31
CA LYS A 366 20.03 7.44 11.62
C LYS A 366 19.30 7.14 12.92
N SER A 367 19.23 8.13 13.82
CA SER A 367 18.52 7.99 15.09
C SER A 367 17.01 8.22 14.96
N LEU A 368 16.59 8.86 13.86
CA LEU A 368 15.23 9.31 13.61
C LEU A 368 14.55 8.52 12.48
N TYR A 369 15.16 8.42 11.30
CA TYR A 369 14.58 7.73 10.14
C TYR A 369 15.17 6.33 10.02
N LYS A 370 14.39 5.34 10.44
CA LYS A 370 14.81 3.94 10.58
C LYS A 370 14.06 3.00 9.65
N ARG A 371 14.75 1.95 9.23
CA ARG A 371 14.22 0.90 8.37
C ARG A 371 13.58 -0.24 9.18
N GLY A 372 12.49 -0.80 8.67
CA GLY A 372 11.89 -2.06 9.14
C GLY A 372 10.83 -1.94 10.25
N MET A 373 10.51 -0.73 10.74
CA MET A 373 9.48 -0.56 11.77
C MET A 373 8.09 -1.00 11.27
N ASP A 374 7.76 -0.64 10.03
CA ASP A 374 6.48 -0.98 9.40
C ASP A 374 6.39 -2.48 9.07
N ASP A 375 7.47 -3.07 8.54
CA ASP A 375 7.58 -4.53 8.30
C ASP A 375 7.42 -5.33 9.58
N MET A 376 8.01 -4.87 10.69
CA MET A 376 7.89 -5.51 12.00
C MET A 376 6.46 -5.49 12.53
N LEU A 377 5.71 -4.39 12.32
CA LEU A 377 4.29 -4.34 12.65
C LEU A 377 3.49 -5.35 11.82
N MET A 378 3.77 -5.42 10.52
CA MET A 378 3.15 -6.40 9.62
C MET A 378 3.46 -7.85 10.03
N TYR A 379 4.72 -8.17 10.29
CA TYR A 379 5.14 -9.49 10.79
C TYR A 379 4.39 -9.85 12.08
N SER A 380 4.31 -8.92 13.02
CA SER A 380 3.63 -9.12 14.30
C SER A 380 2.14 -9.33 14.13
N LEU A 381 1.50 -8.66 13.17
CA LEU A 381 0.08 -8.84 12.85
C LEU A 381 -0.19 -10.21 12.22
N VAL A 382 0.65 -10.63 11.30
CA VAL A 382 0.54 -11.96 10.68
C VAL A 382 0.75 -13.06 11.73
N ARG A 383 1.72 -12.89 12.64
CA ARG A 383 1.90 -13.77 13.82
C ARG A 383 0.67 -13.82 14.72
N HIS A 384 0.07 -12.67 15.00
CA HIS A 384 -1.20 -12.58 15.75
C HIS A 384 -2.33 -13.36 15.06
N SER A 385 -2.43 -13.26 13.74
CA SER A 385 -3.41 -14.02 12.93
C SER A 385 -3.32 -15.53 13.15
N TYR A 386 -2.10 -16.07 13.18
CA TYR A 386 -1.89 -17.50 13.40
C TYR A 386 -2.11 -17.92 14.87
N ARG A 387 -1.61 -17.13 15.83
CA ARG A 387 -1.62 -17.48 17.26
C ARG A 387 -3.02 -17.35 17.89
N GLU A 388 -3.72 -16.26 17.56
CA GLU A 388 -4.93 -15.84 18.27
C GLU A 388 -6.19 -16.04 17.42
N LEU A 389 -6.11 -15.86 16.09
CA LEU A 389 -7.28 -15.90 15.20
C LEU A 389 -7.45 -17.23 14.45
N LYS A 390 -6.42 -18.08 14.46
CA LYS A 390 -6.37 -19.32 13.66
C LYS A 390 -6.70 -19.04 12.19
N LEU A 391 -6.12 -17.97 11.66
CA LEU A 391 -6.42 -17.45 10.34
C LEU A 391 -5.14 -17.42 9.48
N PRO A 392 -5.03 -18.30 8.47
CA PRO A 392 -3.91 -18.30 7.52
C PRO A 392 -3.91 -17.09 6.59
N VAL A 393 -2.72 -16.62 6.21
CA VAL A 393 -2.51 -15.41 5.40
C VAL A 393 -1.58 -15.72 4.22
N PHE A 394 -2.11 -15.61 2.99
CA PHE A 394 -1.35 -15.64 1.76
C PHE A 394 -0.97 -14.22 1.36
N MET A 395 0.30 -13.98 1.04
CA MET A 395 0.84 -12.64 0.79
C MET A 395 1.52 -12.57 -0.58
N THR A 396 1.35 -11.43 -1.24
CA THR A 396 2.13 -11.02 -2.44
C THR A 396 2.60 -9.58 -2.26
N THR A 397 3.54 -9.13 -3.07
CA THR A 397 4.06 -7.74 -3.05
C THR A 397 3.27 -6.80 -3.95
N GLY A 398 3.27 -5.52 -3.58
CA GLY A 398 2.90 -4.35 -4.37
C GLY A 398 4.15 -3.53 -4.69
N ASN A 399 3.97 -2.29 -5.13
CA ASN A 399 5.13 -1.42 -5.42
C ASN A 399 5.69 -0.75 -4.17
N HIS A 400 4.88 -0.50 -3.14
CA HIS A 400 5.34 0.27 -1.98
C HIS A 400 6.34 -0.49 -1.08
N GLU A 401 6.35 -1.83 -1.11
CA GLU A 401 7.42 -2.61 -0.46
C GLU A 401 8.81 -2.31 -1.06
N ALA A 402 8.87 -1.80 -2.29
CA ALA A 402 10.13 -1.41 -2.94
C ALA A 402 10.54 0.05 -2.67
N TYR A 403 9.66 0.87 -2.07
CA TYR A 403 9.96 2.28 -1.81
C TYR A 403 10.95 2.43 -0.65
N ASP A 404 12.03 3.18 -0.86
CA ASP A 404 13.07 3.34 0.16
C ASP A 404 12.67 4.37 1.23
N VAL A 405 12.27 5.57 0.80
CA VAL A 405 12.22 6.75 1.67
C VAL A 405 10.83 7.41 1.67
N PRO A 406 10.48 8.18 2.72
CA PRO A 406 9.21 8.88 2.75
C PRO A 406 9.19 10.03 1.75
N TYR A 407 8.02 10.24 1.15
CA TYR A 407 7.68 11.49 0.45
C TYR A 407 6.92 12.44 1.38
N GLY A 408 6.94 13.74 1.05
CA GLY A 408 5.93 14.68 1.52
C GLY A 408 4.56 14.26 1.02
N VAL A 409 3.53 14.50 1.82
CA VAL A 409 2.13 14.05 1.61
C VAL A 409 1.40 14.74 0.43
N SER A 410 2.15 15.40 -0.44
CA SER A 410 1.69 15.99 -1.70
C SER A 410 2.80 15.81 -2.74
N PRO A 411 2.94 14.63 -3.37
CA PRO A 411 3.74 14.52 -4.57
C PRO A 411 3.03 15.33 -5.66
N ARG A 412 3.70 16.20 -6.39
CA ARG A 412 3.01 17.16 -7.28
C ARG A 412 3.44 16.96 -8.72
N ALA A 413 2.48 16.70 -9.59
CA ALA A 413 2.60 16.96 -11.02
C ALA A 413 1.73 18.16 -11.38
N ASP A 414 2.20 19.34 -11.04
CA ASP A 414 1.98 20.43 -11.97
C ASP A 414 2.62 20.00 -13.31
N SER A 415 1.89 20.10 -14.41
CA SER A 415 2.43 19.83 -15.75
C SER A 415 3.55 20.81 -16.15
N SER A 416 3.79 21.86 -15.36
CA SER A 416 4.91 22.76 -15.53
C SER A 416 6.23 22.04 -15.33
N LEU A 417 7.06 22.08 -16.38
CA LEU A 417 8.44 21.59 -16.39
C LEU A 417 9.36 22.32 -15.40
N SER A 418 8.88 23.36 -14.70
CA SER A 418 9.67 24.21 -13.81
C SER A 418 9.63 23.81 -12.33
N THR A 419 8.70 22.95 -11.90
CA THR A 419 8.55 22.60 -10.48
C THR A 419 9.70 21.74 -9.96
N TRP A 420 9.98 21.83 -8.67
CA TRP A 420 11.08 21.11 -8.03
C TRP A 420 10.98 19.59 -8.22
N ALA A 421 9.81 19.01 -7.96
CA ALA A 421 9.57 17.56 -8.06
C ALA A 421 9.73 17.03 -9.49
N ASN A 422 9.23 17.76 -10.50
CA ASN A 422 9.43 17.38 -11.90
C ASN A 422 10.89 17.49 -12.32
N LYS A 423 11.61 18.53 -11.87
CA LYS A 423 13.06 18.64 -12.12
C LYS A 423 13.79 17.43 -11.53
N MET A 424 13.46 17.05 -10.30
CA MET A 424 14.02 15.87 -9.64
C MET A 424 13.73 14.59 -10.44
N GLY A 425 12.47 14.30 -10.77
CA GLY A 425 12.08 13.11 -11.53
C GLY A 425 12.71 13.03 -12.92
N ARG A 426 12.96 14.17 -13.58
CA ARG A 426 13.67 14.18 -14.86
C ARG A 426 15.16 13.94 -14.69
N LEU A 427 15.79 14.56 -13.71
CA LEU A 427 17.19 14.30 -13.37
C LEU A 427 17.38 12.85 -12.95
N GLU A 428 16.42 12.19 -12.30
CA GLU A 428 16.45 10.78 -11.88
C GLU A 428 15.97 9.79 -12.97
N GLY A 429 15.18 10.25 -13.94
CA GLY A 429 14.61 9.45 -15.03
C GLY A 429 15.40 9.48 -16.35
N MET A 430 16.36 10.40 -16.54
CA MET A 430 17.24 10.39 -17.71
C MET A 430 18.07 9.10 -17.75
N ALA A 431 17.90 8.30 -18.81
CA ALA A 431 18.81 7.21 -19.13
C ALA A 431 20.20 7.78 -19.41
N ASP A 432 21.26 7.04 -19.06
CA ASP A 432 22.64 7.41 -19.36
C ASP A 432 22.78 7.68 -20.87
N GLY A 433 23.00 8.94 -21.24
CA GLY A 433 23.18 9.38 -22.63
C GLY A 433 22.14 10.36 -23.19
N MET A 434 21.07 10.69 -22.47
CA MET A 434 20.19 11.81 -22.87
C MET A 434 20.78 13.17 -22.43
N SER A 435 20.84 14.13 -23.37
CA SER A 435 21.37 15.47 -23.11
C SER A 435 20.54 16.19 -22.04
N PRO A 436 21.18 16.85 -21.04
CA PRO A 436 20.47 17.52 -19.96
C PRO A 436 19.57 18.61 -20.54
N VAL A 437 18.28 18.52 -20.25
CA VAL A 437 17.36 19.63 -20.53
C VAL A 437 17.62 20.69 -19.48
N MET A 438 18.40 21.69 -19.91
CA MET A 438 18.93 22.84 -19.16
C MET A 438 20.11 22.46 -18.25
N PRO A 439 21.35 22.40 -18.77
CA PRO A 439 22.52 22.39 -17.91
C PRO A 439 22.47 23.63 -17.00
N THR A 440 22.69 23.45 -15.70
CA THR A 440 23.18 24.53 -14.84
C THR A 440 24.53 24.94 -15.38
N ILE A 441 24.55 25.97 -16.23
CA ILE A 441 25.78 26.54 -16.78
C ILE A 441 26.48 27.29 -15.64
N LYS A 442 27.40 26.63 -14.94
CA LYS A 442 28.36 27.32 -14.08
C LYS A 442 29.37 28.02 -14.99
N ARG A 443 29.49 29.34 -14.83
CA ARG A 443 30.31 30.20 -15.70
C ARG A 443 31.74 30.27 -15.14
N ASP A 444 32.57 29.29 -15.49
CA ASP A 444 34.02 29.32 -15.22
C ASP A 444 34.79 29.75 -16.48
N GLY A 445 34.84 31.06 -16.72
CA GLY A 445 35.58 31.63 -17.86
C GLY A 445 34.92 31.43 -19.23
N TRP A 446 35.74 31.26 -20.28
CA TRP A 446 35.33 31.13 -21.70
C TRP A 446 34.85 29.72 -22.10
N TRP A 447 34.78 28.77 -21.16
CA TRP A 447 34.40 27.39 -21.42
C TRP A 447 33.14 27.01 -20.64
N PHE A 448 32.15 26.42 -21.31
CA PHE A 448 30.94 25.91 -20.68
C PHE A 448 31.18 24.46 -20.23
N ARG A 449 31.01 24.15 -18.94
CA ARG A 449 31.06 22.78 -18.42
C ARG A 449 29.71 22.45 -17.78
N SER A 450 29.05 21.41 -18.27
CA SER A 450 27.85 20.85 -17.63
C SER A 450 28.27 20.07 -16.39
N ALA A 451 27.65 20.35 -15.24
CA ALA A 451 27.90 19.58 -14.02
C ALA A 451 27.45 18.11 -14.20
N PRO A 452 28.12 17.13 -13.57
CA PRO A 452 27.64 15.75 -13.50
C PRO A 452 26.22 15.65 -12.94
N ARG A 453 25.48 14.60 -13.31
CA ARG A 453 24.08 14.39 -12.91
C ARG A 453 23.91 14.37 -11.39
N GLU A 454 24.81 13.70 -10.70
CA GLU A 454 24.82 13.57 -9.24
C GLU A 454 25.02 14.94 -8.57
N GLU A 455 25.87 15.79 -9.15
CA GLU A 455 26.07 17.17 -8.69
C GLU A 455 24.80 18.01 -8.92
N GLN A 456 24.13 17.85 -10.06
CA GLN A 456 22.86 18.54 -10.34
C GLN A 456 21.75 18.14 -9.36
N ILE A 457 21.62 16.84 -9.04
CA ILE A 457 20.67 16.35 -8.03
C ILE A 457 21.03 16.91 -6.65
N ALA A 458 22.30 16.88 -6.27
CA ALA A 458 22.77 17.43 -5.00
C ALA A 458 22.55 18.95 -4.90
N ASP A 459 22.76 19.69 -5.99
CA ASP A 459 22.50 21.14 -6.04
C ASP A 459 20.99 21.43 -5.99
N LEU A 460 20.14 20.63 -6.65
CA LEU A 460 18.69 20.76 -6.56
C LEU A 460 18.17 20.50 -5.14
N ARG A 461 18.74 19.52 -4.41
CA ARG A 461 18.39 19.24 -3.00
C ARG A 461 18.73 20.39 -2.05
N LYS A 462 19.63 21.31 -2.43
CA LYS A 462 19.94 22.51 -1.64
C LYS A 462 18.90 23.62 -1.82
N ASP A 463 18.10 23.58 -2.87
CA ASP A 463 16.99 24.52 -3.12
C ASP A 463 15.76 24.12 -2.30
N VAL A 464 15.93 24.15 -0.97
CA VAL A 464 14.92 23.68 0.01
C VAL A 464 13.70 24.59 0.05
N GLU A 465 13.85 25.87 -0.29
CA GLU A 465 12.73 26.80 -0.43
C GLU A 465 11.81 26.37 -1.57
N ALA A 466 12.33 26.18 -2.79
CA ALA A 466 11.52 25.73 -3.93
C ALA A 466 10.94 24.32 -3.71
N ALA A 467 11.63 23.46 -2.95
CA ALA A 467 11.11 22.15 -2.56
C ALA A 467 9.94 22.23 -1.56
N SER A 468 9.82 23.33 -0.81
CA SER A 468 8.84 23.52 0.25
C SER A 468 7.62 24.34 -0.17
N GLU A 469 7.69 25.05 -1.31
CA GLU A 469 6.56 25.84 -1.84
C GLU A 469 5.28 25.00 -1.91
N TRP A 470 4.10 25.62 -1.81
CA TRP A 470 2.82 24.97 -2.15
C TRP A 470 2.47 25.14 -3.63
N ILE A 471 1.99 24.07 -4.27
CA ILE A 471 1.59 24.03 -5.68
C ILE A 471 0.30 23.22 -5.75
N SER A 472 -0.66 23.67 -6.56
CA SER A 472 -1.90 22.93 -6.83
C SER A 472 -1.67 21.85 -7.90
N GLY A 473 -2.49 20.81 -7.93
CA GLY A 473 -2.46 19.80 -9.00
C GLY A 473 -1.63 18.51 -8.77
N LYS A 474 -1.93 17.52 -9.62
CA LYS A 474 -1.93 16.06 -9.42
C LYS A 474 -0.56 15.37 -9.28
N ALA A 475 -0.25 14.79 -8.12
CA ALA A 475 0.09 13.36 -7.99
C ALA A 475 -0.38 12.92 -6.59
N ASN A 476 -1.00 11.75 -6.45
CA ASN A 476 -1.53 11.23 -5.17
C ASN A 476 -2.27 12.27 -4.29
N GLU A 477 -3.19 13.03 -4.90
CA GLU A 477 -3.97 14.09 -4.22
C GLU A 477 -4.68 13.57 -2.97
N GLY A 478 -4.96 12.26 -2.89
CA GLY A 478 -5.69 11.64 -1.79
C GLY A 478 -4.90 11.42 -0.50
N ILE A 479 -3.56 11.56 -0.45
CA ILE A 479 -2.79 11.08 0.72
C ILE A 479 -3.23 11.71 2.05
N ALA A 480 -3.53 13.00 2.09
CA ALA A 480 -4.07 13.57 3.34
C ALA A 480 -5.51 13.10 3.61
N ALA A 481 -6.32 12.84 2.59
CA ALA A 481 -7.64 12.21 2.74
C ALA A 481 -7.55 10.76 3.25
N ASP A 482 -6.53 10.01 2.84
CA ASP A 482 -6.21 8.65 3.29
C ASP A 482 -5.97 8.61 4.81
N HIS A 483 -5.39 9.69 5.34
CA HIS A 483 -5.20 9.93 6.78
C HIS A 483 -6.44 10.53 7.47
N ASN A 484 -7.55 10.67 6.75
CA ASN A 484 -8.78 11.34 7.18
C ASN A 484 -8.58 12.81 7.56
N MET A 485 -7.68 13.57 6.90
CA MET A 485 -7.36 14.97 7.19
C MET A 485 -7.71 15.93 6.04
N THR A 486 -8.14 17.16 6.36
CA THR A 486 -8.20 18.25 5.37
C THR A 486 -6.79 18.66 4.96
N ILE A 487 -6.63 19.38 3.84
CA ILE A 487 -5.30 19.84 3.39
C ILE A 487 -4.71 20.80 4.43
N TYR A 488 -5.55 21.66 5.01
CA TYR A 488 -5.14 22.60 6.06
C TYR A 488 -4.70 21.89 7.35
N GLU A 489 -5.42 20.86 7.79
CA GLU A 489 -5.04 20.06 8.97
C GLU A 489 -3.73 19.29 8.74
N ALA A 490 -3.57 18.68 7.57
CA ALA A 490 -2.37 17.94 7.23
C ALA A 490 -1.16 18.87 7.15
N THR A 491 -1.27 20.02 6.50
CA THR A 491 -0.19 21.00 6.43
C THR A 491 0.18 21.51 7.82
N LEU A 492 -0.78 21.83 8.70
CA LEU A 492 -0.49 22.17 10.10
C LEU A 492 0.30 21.09 10.84
N ALA A 493 0.00 19.81 10.61
CA ALA A 493 0.68 18.70 11.28
C ALA A 493 2.14 18.53 10.80
N TYR A 494 2.38 18.61 9.49
CA TYR A 494 3.71 18.42 8.89
C TYR A 494 4.58 19.68 8.89
N GLY A 495 3.96 20.85 8.91
CA GLY A 495 4.63 22.15 8.90
C GLY A 495 5.02 22.64 7.49
N PRO A 496 5.90 23.67 7.43
CA PRO A 496 6.24 24.35 6.17
C PRO A 496 7.01 23.46 5.18
N THR A 497 7.47 22.28 5.58
CA THR A 497 8.16 21.31 4.71
C THR A 497 7.23 20.25 4.14
N TYR A 498 5.91 20.40 4.31
CA TYR A 498 4.87 19.46 3.87
C TYR A 498 5.02 19.00 2.40
N GLY A 499 5.49 19.89 1.51
CA GLY A 499 5.66 19.60 0.08
C GLY A 499 6.97 18.91 -0.31
N GLN A 500 7.92 18.76 0.60
CA GLN A 500 9.24 18.23 0.27
C GLN A 500 9.20 16.74 -0.07
N ILE A 501 9.88 16.33 -1.14
CA ILE A 501 10.18 14.93 -1.44
C ILE A 501 11.69 14.75 -1.54
N TYR A 502 12.20 13.57 -1.21
CA TYR A 502 13.64 13.29 -1.30
C TYR A 502 14.09 12.82 -2.70
N THR A 503 13.24 12.00 -3.30
CA THR A 503 13.42 11.34 -4.60
C THR A 503 12.07 11.28 -5.30
N ALA A 504 12.07 11.36 -6.62
CA ALA A 504 10.93 11.03 -7.48
C ALA A 504 11.02 9.60 -8.02
N ARG A 505 12.21 8.97 -8.00
CA ARG A 505 12.41 7.54 -8.28
C ARG A 505 12.62 6.77 -6.97
N ASN A 506 11.53 6.42 -6.31
CA ASN A 506 11.59 5.78 -4.99
C ASN A 506 11.65 4.24 -5.04
N PHE A 507 11.24 3.64 -6.17
CA PHE A 507 11.22 2.19 -6.35
C PHE A 507 12.62 1.61 -6.49
N HIS A 508 12.99 0.71 -5.57
CA HIS A 508 14.19 -0.11 -5.61
C HIS A 508 13.84 -1.57 -5.29
N ALA A 509 13.98 -2.47 -6.26
CA ALA A 509 13.60 -3.87 -6.09
C ALA A 509 14.33 -4.56 -4.92
N ASP A 510 15.57 -4.15 -4.61
CA ASP A 510 16.36 -4.67 -3.48
C ASP A 510 15.65 -4.50 -2.14
N ASN A 511 14.71 -3.55 -2.02
CA ASN A 511 13.94 -3.32 -0.81
C ASN A 511 12.86 -4.39 -0.53
N PHE A 512 12.60 -5.31 -1.47
CA PHE A 512 11.77 -6.50 -1.21
C PHE A 512 12.47 -7.55 -0.30
N ASP A 513 13.71 -7.29 0.13
CA ASP A 513 14.50 -8.15 1.03
C ASP A 513 13.79 -8.46 2.37
N TRP A 514 13.18 -7.49 3.05
CA TRP A 514 12.42 -7.71 4.29
C TRP A 514 11.21 -8.61 4.04
N PHE A 515 10.48 -8.36 2.94
CA PHE A 515 9.35 -9.21 2.54
C PHE A 515 9.82 -10.66 2.34
N SER A 516 10.89 -10.83 1.57
CA SER A 516 11.45 -12.13 1.17
C SER A 516 12.13 -12.89 2.33
N ALA A 517 12.69 -12.15 3.29
CA ALA A 517 13.33 -12.71 4.48
C ALA A 517 12.30 -13.17 5.52
N LEU A 518 11.26 -12.36 5.79
CA LEU A 518 10.38 -12.57 6.93
C LEU A 518 9.06 -13.28 6.60
N PHE A 519 8.49 -13.05 5.41
CA PHE A 519 7.16 -13.55 5.08
C PHE A 519 7.22 -14.77 4.18
N THR A 520 7.83 -14.65 2.99
CA THR A 520 7.89 -15.76 2.05
C THR A 520 9.03 -15.61 1.05
N PRO A 521 9.79 -16.67 0.73
CA PRO A 521 10.81 -16.62 -0.32
C PRO A 521 10.23 -16.72 -1.74
N LEU A 522 8.91 -16.85 -1.86
CA LEU A 522 8.21 -17.05 -3.12
C LEU A 522 7.64 -15.73 -3.65
N SER A 523 7.84 -15.45 -4.93
CA SER A 523 7.23 -14.30 -5.61
C SER A 523 5.82 -14.62 -6.11
N ASP A 524 5.69 -15.71 -6.86
CA ASP A 524 4.44 -16.20 -7.42
C ASP A 524 4.19 -17.63 -6.95
N PHE A 525 2.93 -18.05 -6.82
CA PHE A 525 2.60 -19.41 -6.41
C PHE A 525 1.23 -19.88 -6.90
N VAL A 526 1.08 -21.21 -7.01
CA VAL A 526 -0.20 -21.91 -7.16
C VAL A 526 -0.35 -23.00 -6.10
N ILE A 527 -1.40 -22.91 -5.28
CA ILE A 527 -1.73 -23.88 -4.23
C ILE A 527 -3.01 -24.63 -4.63
N PRO A 528 -2.91 -25.91 -5.04
CA PRO A 528 -4.06 -26.77 -5.28
C PRO A 528 -4.55 -27.38 -3.95
N TYR A 529 -5.44 -26.67 -3.25
CA TYR A 529 -5.95 -27.08 -1.95
C TYR A 529 -6.69 -28.43 -2.02
N GLY A 530 -6.21 -29.42 -1.27
CA GLY A 530 -6.73 -30.80 -1.24
C GLY A 530 -6.04 -31.78 -2.18
N ALA A 531 -5.16 -31.31 -3.08
CA ALA A 531 -4.35 -32.19 -3.91
C ALA A 531 -3.39 -33.03 -3.07
N LYS A 532 -3.15 -34.27 -3.50
CA LYS A 532 -2.11 -35.14 -2.93
C LYS A 532 -0.88 -35.11 -3.85
N PRO A 533 0.34 -35.03 -3.29
CA PRO A 533 1.57 -34.96 -4.07
C PRO A 533 1.81 -36.15 -5.01
N ASP A 534 1.26 -37.31 -4.68
CA ASP A 534 1.36 -38.54 -5.45
C ASP A 534 0.37 -38.66 -6.61
N ASP A 535 -0.55 -37.72 -6.73
CA ASP A 535 -1.46 -37.64 -7.87
C ASP A 535 -1.03 -36.50 -8.82
N PRO A 536 -0.37 -36.81 -9.96
CA PRO A 536 0.03 -35.80 -10.94
C PRO A 536 -1.15 -35.04 -11.54
N THR A 537 -2.37 -35.59 -11.49
CA THR A 537 -3.56 -34.91 -12.01
C THR A 537 -4.12 -33.90 -11.02
N GLY A 538 -3.85 -34.09 -9.73
CA GLY A 538 -4.47 -33.30 -8.66
C GLY A 538 -6.00 -33.40 -8.64
N LYS A 539 -6.59 -34.53 -9.04
CA LYS A 539 -8.06 -34.69 -9.13
C LYS A 539 -8.82 -34.41 -7.83
N ASP A 540 -8.16 -34.59 -6.68
CA ASP A 540 -8.72 -34.34 -5.34
C ASP A 540 -8.70 -32.85 -4.94
N THR A 541 -8.17 -31.97 -5.80
CA THR A 541 -8.18 -30.52 -5.61
C THR A 541 -9.60 -30.03 -5.43
N ARG A 542 -9.83 -29.23 -4.38
CA ARG A 542 -11.15 -28.67 -4.04
C ARG A 542 -11.25 -27.19 -4.36
N GLN A 543 -10.12 -26.50 -4.36
CA GLN A 543 -9.99 -25.09 -4.71
C GLN A 543 -8.55 -24.81 -5.14
N ILE A 544 -8.36 -23.88 -6.07
CA ILE A 544 -7.02 -23.50 -6.56
C ILE A 544 -6.80 -22.04 -6.22
N LEU A 545 -5.74 -21.77 -5.46
CA LEU A 545 -5.36 -20.45 -4.99
C LEU A 545 -4.08 -20.02 -5.70
N CYS A 546 -4.11 -18.91 -6.42
CA CYS A 546 -2.98 -18.41 -7.19
C CYS A 546 -2.66 -16.96 -6.80
N GLY A 547 -1.43 -16.69 -6.37
CA GLY A 547 -0.94 -15.36 -6.04
C GLY A 547 0.12 -14.93 -7.05
N LEU A 548 0.01 -13.71 -7.59
CA LEU A 548 0.99 -13.12 -8.49
C LEU A 548 1.52 -11.81 -7.90
N GLU A 549 2.84 -11.66 -7.87
CA GLU A 549 3.49 -10.45 -7.37
C GLU A 549 3.52 -9.29 -8.38
N TRP A 550 3.89 -8.10 -7.88
CA TRP A 550 4.15 -6.90 -8.69
C TRP A 550 5.31 -7.08 -9.67
N GLY A 551 6.39 -7.73 -9.22
CA GLY A 551 7.64 -7.93 -9.94
C GLY A 551 8.67 -6.81 -9.71
N ASN A 552 9.78 -6.85 -10.44
CA ASN A 552 11.00 -6.08 -10.12
C ASN A 552 11.08 -4.68 -10.76
N GLY A 553 9.96 -4.07 -11.17
CA GLY A 553 10.05 -2.75 -11.79
C GLY A 553 8.75 -1.99 -11.90
N GLU A 554 8.88 -0.67 -11.90
CA GLU A 554 7.79 0.30 -11.95
C GLU A 554 8.04 1.36 -13.02
N VAL A 555 6.98 1.81 -13.68
CA VAL A 555 6.97 3.02 -14.53
C VAL A 555 5.97 4.02 -13.98
N TYR A 556 6.41 5.25 -13.72
CA TYR A 556 5.58 6.34 -13.18
C TYR A 556 5.59 7.62 -14.04
N ILE A 557 6.26 7.59 -15.21
CA ILE A 557 6.27 8.69 -16.20
C ILE A 557 5.90 8.15 -17.58
N ASN A 558 4.96 8.80 -18.27
CA ASN A 558 4.62 8.51 -19.66
C ASN A 558 5.62 9.18 -20.60
N LEU A 559 6.80 8.56 -20.75
CA LEU A 559 7.80 9.01 -21.71
C LEU A 559 7.48 8.49 -23.13
N SER A 560 6.30 8.83 -23.67
CA SER A 560 6.15 8.83 -25.13
C SER A 560 6.95 10.02 -25.69
N LEU A 561 8.26 9.80 -25.81
CA LEU A 561 9.31 10.77 -26.13
C LEU A 561 9.27 11.33 -27.56
N ASP A 562 8.15 11.24 -28.27
CA ASP A 562 7.96 11.90 -29.58
C ASP A 562 7.24 13.24 -29.51
N LYS A 563 6.82 13.71 -28.33
CA LYS A 563 6.15 15.02 -28.18
C LYS A 563 6.73 15.89 -27.07
N VAL A 564 8.02 16.18 -27.18
CA VAL A 564 8.53 17.46 -26.72
C VAL A 564 7.81 18.55 -27.52
N LYS A 565 6.90 19.30 -26.89
CA LYS A 565 6.25 20.49 -27.48
C LYS A 565 7.32 21.39 -28.10
N GLY A 566 7.34 21.53 -29.43
CA GLY A 566 8.25 22.48 -30.09
C GLY A 566 8.60 22.26 -31.56
N MET A 567 8.33 21.09 -32.16
CA MET A 567 8.62 20.87 -33.59
C MET A 567 7.35 20.93 -34.46
N ALA A 568 7.47 21.56 -35.63
CA ALA A 568 6.38 21.93 -36.55
C ALA A 568 5.51 20.75 -37.08
N GLY A 569 5.84 19.50 -36.74
CA GLY A 569 5.01 18.31 -37.03
C GLY A 569 3.81 18.11 -36.10
N ASP A 570 3.71 18.86 -34.99
CA ASP A 570 2.68 18.69 -33.95
C ASP A 570 1.23 19.00 -34.40
N ARG A 571 1.06 19.64 -35.58
CA ARG A 571 -0.27 19.97 -36.13
C ARG A 571 -0.89 18.87 -36.99
N VAL A 572 -0.11 17.93 -37.51
CA VAL A 572 -0.62 16.94 -38.49
C VAL A 572 -1.14 15.66 -37.81
N TRP A 573 -0.64 15.32 -36.61
CA TRP A 573 -1.01 14.09 -35.89
C TRP A 573 -2.09 14.24 -34.79
N ARG A 574 -2.63 15.45 -34.57
CA ARG A 574 -3.77 15.65 -33.64
C ARG A 574 -5.09 15.06 -34.14
N GLN A 575 -5.16 14.60 -35.40
CA GLN A 575 -6.38 14.05 -35.98
C GLN A 575 -6.52 12.53 -35.84
N SER A 576 -5.54 11.82 -35.28
CA SER A 576 -5.64 10.38 -35.01
C SER A 576 -5.25 9.97 -33.58
N SER A 577 -5.23 10.91 -32.64
CA SER A 577 -4.76 10.71 -31.27
C SER A 577 -5.90 10.34 -30.32
N SER A 578 -5.97 9.09 -29.86
CA SER A 578 -6.58 8.82 -28.55
C SER A 578 -5.51 9.15 -27.50
N PRO A 579 -5.70 10.14 -26.62
CA PRO A 579 -4.73 10.46 -25.56
C PRO A 579 -4.77 9.36 -24.50
N ASP A 580 -3.61 8.91 -23.99
CA ASP A 580 -3.57 8.17 -22.72
C ASP A 580 -4.24 9.04 -21.65
N ALA A 581 -5.29 8.50 -21.01
CA ALA A 581 -6.11 9.24 -20.05
C ALA A 581 -5.31 9.71 -18.82
N GLN A 582 -4.12 9.13 -18.56
CA GLN A 582 -3.27 9.47 -17.41
C GLN A 582 -2.31 10.65 -17.64
N GLY A 583 -2.16 11.16 -18.87
CA GLY A 583 -1.25 12.30 -19.14
C GLY A 583 0.25 11.95 -19.09
N ASN A 584 1.11 12.95 -18.79
CA ASN A 584 2.58 12.84 -18.85
C ASN A 584 3.21 12.19 -17.61
N THR A 585 2.62 12.39 -16.44
CA THR A 585 2.96 11.72 -15.18
C THR A 585 1.86 10.72 -14.88
N VAL A 586 2.22 9.45 -14.67
CA VAL A 586 1.24 8.36 -14.57
C VAL A 586 1.28 7.75 -13.19
N LEU A 587 0.20 7.04 -12.83
CA LEU A 587 0.26 6.14 -11.69
C LEU A 587 1.33 5.08 -11.93
N PRO A 588 2.02 4.62 -10.88
CA PRO A 588 2.87 3.44 -10.93
C PRO A 588 2.29 2.27 -11.73
N ARG A 589 3.04 1.76 -12.70
CA ARG A 589 2.68 0.59 -13.52
C ARG A 589 3.67 -0.55 -13.30
N ALA A 590 3.15 -1.77 -13.13
CA ALA A 590 3.93 -2.98 -12.97
C ALA A 590 4.51 -3.44 -14.31
N THR A 591 5.81 -3.15 -14.52
CA THR A 591 6.51 -3.51 -15.77
C THR A 591 6.64 -5.02 -16.02
N HIS A 592 6.37 -5.82 -14.98
CA HIS A 592 6.46 -7.27 -15.00
C HIS A 592 5.13 -7.96 -14.67
N SER A 593 3.99 -7.27 -14.81
CA SER A 593 2.67 -7.89 -14.65
C SER A 593 2.42 -8.98 -15.70
N ILE A 594 1.93 -10.13 -15.26
CA ILE A 594 1.66 -11.32 -16.09
C ILE A 594 2.87 -11.68 -16.97
N ASN A 595 4.07 -11.71 -16.36
CA ASN A 595 5.31 -12.11 -17.04
C ASN A 595 5.31 -13.61 -17.43
N ASP A 596 6.36 -14.07 -18.12
CA ASP A 596 6.39 -15.44 -18.64
C ASP A 596 6.39 -16.53 -17.55
N GLN A 597 6.95 -16.26 -16.37
CA GLN A 597 6.88 -17.19 -15.25
C GLN A 597 5.46 -17.23 -14.65
N GLN A 598 4.84 -16.07 -14.49
CA GLN A 598 3.44 -15.97 -14.08
C GLN A 598 2.49 -16.68 -15.07
N LYS A 599 2.78 -16.63 -16.39
CA LYS A 599 2.05 -17.43 -17.38
C LYS A 599 2.18 -18.93 -17.14
N LEU A 600 3.37 -19.42 -16.78
CA LEU A 600 3.60 -20.84 -16.48
C LEU A 600 2.85 -21.27 -15.20
N ILE A 601 2.85 -20.43 -14.16
CA ILE A 601 2.07 -20.65 -12.93
C ILE A 601 0.56 -20.69 -13.23
N LEU A 602 0.04 -19.72 -13.97
CA LEU A 602 -1.38 -19.68 -14.38
C LEU A 602 -1.77 -20.89 -15.24
N ASN A 603 -0.89 -21.32 -16.16
CA ASN A 603 -1.12 -22.53 -16.94
C ASN A 603 -1.21 -23.78 -16.04
N SER A 604 -0.33 -23.91 -15.05
CA SER A 604 -0.37 -24.98 -14.05
C SER A 604 -1.69 -24.97 -13.26
N ALA A 605 -2.14 -23.79 -12.83
CA ALA A 605 -3.43 -23.60 -12.17
C ALA A 605 -4.61 -24.04 -13.07
N GLY A 606 -4.55 -23.70 -14.37
CA GLY A 606 -5.53 -24.15 -15.36
C GLY A 606 -5.55 -25.69 -15.53
N LEU A 607 -4.40 -26.36 -15.47
CA LEU A 607 -4.33 -27.83 -15.55
C LEU A 607 -4.97 -28.49 -14.33
N TYR A 608 -4.72 -27.99 -13.11
CA TYR A 608 -5.42 -28.51 -11.92
C TYR A 608 -6.93 -28.35 -12.04
N LYS A 609 -7.38 -27.20 -12.58
CA LYS A 609 -8.80 -26.95 -12.80
C LYS A 609 -9.41 -27.93 -13.79
N GLN A 610 -8.76 -28.19 -14.92
CA GLN A 610 -9.23 -29.15 -15.92
C GLN A 610 -9.42 -30.56 -15.37
N HIS A 611 -8.55 -31.01 -14.45
CA HIS A 611 -8.61 -32.37 -13.90
C HIS A 611 -9.56 -32.51 -12.70
N SER A 612 -9.81 -31.44 -11.96
CA SER A 612 -10.59 -31.48 -10.70
C SER A 612 -11.95 -30.80 -10.78
N ASN A 613 -12.18 -29.95 -11.78
CA ASN A 613 -13.29 -28.99 -11.85
C ASN A 613 -13.37 -28.03 -10.65
N ALA A 614 -12.28 -27.87 -9.88
CA ALA A 614 -12.21 -26.93 -8.77
C ALA A 614 -12.34 -25.47 -9.24
N LYS A 615 -12.76 -24.58 -8.33
CA LYS A 615 -12.78 -23.15 -8.60
C LYS A 615 -11.36 -22.57 -8.53
N LEU A 616 -11.00 -21.80 -9.55
CA LEU A 616 -9.72 -21.10 -9.66
C LEU A 616 -9.86 -19.65 -9.22
N LEU A 617 -9.10 -19.28 -8.19
CA LEU A 617 -8.98 -17.93 -7.68
C LEU A 617 -7.57 -17.41 -7.97
N VAL A 618 -7.49 -16.22 -8.56
CA VAL A 618 -6.24 -15.48 -8.79
C VAL A 618 -6.28 -14.20 -7.97
N ALA A 619 -5.19 -13.85 -7.30
CA ALA A 619 -5.06 -12.64 -6.52
C ALA A 619 -3.79 -11.87 -6.93
N THR A 620 -3.93 -10.57 -7.19
CA THR A 620 -2.84 -9.69 -7.62
C THR A 620 -2.96 -8.32 -6.96
N HIS A 621 -1.85 -7.61 -6.74
CA HIS A 621 -1.93 -6.20 -6.37
C HIS A 621 -2.23 -5.33 -7.61
N PHE A 622 -1.56 -5.60 -8.73
CA PHE A 622 -1.80 -4.86 -9.97
C PHE A 622 -3.24 -5.03 -10.46
N THR A 623 -3.82 -3.96 -11.03
CA THR A 623 -5.24 -3.92 -11.41
C THR A 623 -5.46 -3.97 -12.91
N ILE A 624 -6.44 -4.78 -13.31
CA ILE A 624 -6.89 -4.92 -14.70
C ILE A 624 -8.12 -4.04 -14.98
N ILE A 625 -9.07 -3.97 -14.04
CA ILE A 625 -10.31 -3.21 -14.18
C ILE A 625 -10.41 -2.24 -13.01
N ASN A 626 -9.66 -1.13 -13.00
CA ASN A 626 -10.00 -0.02 -12.13
C ASN A 626 -9.23 1.31 -12.28
N TYR A 627 -9.67 2.29 -11.47
CA TYR A 627 -8.97 3.45 -10.87
C TYR A 627 -9.44 4.83 -11.34
N ASN A 628 -10.09 4.94 -12.51
CA ASN A 628 -10.52 6.25 -12.98
C ASN A 628 -11.59 6.83 -12.03
N LYS A 629 -11.54 8.14 -11.78
CA LYS A 629 -12.57 8.93 -11.07
C LYS A 629 -13.89 9.05 -11.87
N SER A 630 -14.02 8.48 -13.08
CA SER A 630 -15.31 8.41 -13.78
C SER A 630 -16.36 7.61 -12.99
N PRO A 631 -17.64 8.01 -12.97
CA PRO A 631 -18.70 7.29 -12.26
C PRO A 631 -18.85 5.82 -12.68
N LEU A 632 -19.07 4.91 -11.73
CA LEU A 632 -19.29 3.48 -12.00
C LEU A 632 -20.53 3.18 -12.85
N ASN A 633 -21.54 4.03 -12.87
CA ASN A 633 -22.72 3.84 -13.72
C ASN A 633 -22.44 4.06 -15.22
N ALA A 634 -21.26 4.53 -15.60
CA ALA A 634 -20.84 4.65 -16.99
C ALA A 634 -20.67 3.26 -17.65
N LYS A 635 -20.92 3.18 -18.96
CA LYS A 635 -20.59 1.99 -19.76
C LYS A 635 -19.07 1.91 -19.90
N LEU A 636 -18.49 0.84 -19.42
CA LEU A 636 -17.04 0.61 -19.44
C LEU A 636 -16.69 -0.46 -20.46
N SER A 637 -15.56 -0.27 -21.15
CA SER A 637 -14.98 -1.32 -21.97
C SER A 637 -13.46 -1.16 -22.07
N ILE A 638 -12.77 -2.29 -22.15
CA ILE A 638 -11.32 -2.35 -22.40
C ILE A 638 -11.11 -3.14 -23.70
N THR A 639 -10.08 -2.79 -24.47
CA THR A 639 -9.60 -3.63 -25.57
C THR A 639 -8.30 -4.30 -25.11
N PRO A 640 -8.32 -5.57 -24.65
CA PRO A 640 -7.11 -6.27 -24.24
C PRO A 640 -6.18 -6.39 -25.45
N PHE A 641 -5.05 -5.70 -25.42
CA PHE A 641 -4.11 -5.68 -26.54
C PHE A 641 -2.67 -5.60 -26.05
N ASP A 642 -1.82 -6.37 -26.72
CA ASP A 642 -0.38 -6.45 -26.49
C ASP A 642 0.29 -6.39 -27.88
N ARG A 643 1.31 -5.53 -28.07
CA ARG A 643 2.15 -5.58 -29.30
C ARG A 643 3.46 -6.28 -28.98
N VAL A 644 3.73 -7.35 -29.71
CA VAL A 644 5.03 -8.02 -29.74
C VAL A 644 5.92 -7.30 -30.75
N GLN A 645 7.08 -6.81 -30.34
CA GLN A 645 8.09 -6.26 -31.25
C GLN A 645 8.86 -7.38 -31.97
N SER A 646 9.61 -7.05 -33.02
CA SER A 646 10.41 -8.00 -33.80
C SER A 646 11.42 -8.80 -32.99
N GLU A 647 11.77 -8.34 -31.79
CA GLU A 647 12.71 -8.97 -30.85
C GLU A 647 12.00 -9.84 -29.79
N GLY A 648 10.68 -10.00 -29.87
CA GLY A 648 9.89 -10.81 -28.93
C GLY A 648 9.43 -10.07 -27.67
N GLU A 649 9.91 -8.84 -27.42
CA GLU A 649 9.42 -8.01 -26.30
C GLU A 649 7.97 -7.55 -26.51
N VAL A 650 7.15 -7.66 -25.46
CA VAL A 650 5.78 -7.13 -25.42
C VAL A 650 5.80 -5.69 -24.89
N ARG A 651 5.35 -4.71 -25.68
CA ARG A 651 5.11 -3.32 -25.24
C ARG A 651 3.63 -2.92 -25.35
N VAL A 652 3.22 -2.03 -24.45
CA VAL A 652 1.98 -1.24 -24.59
C VAL A 652 2.15 -0.28 -25.78
N VAL A 653 1.13 -0.16 -26.63
CA VAL A 653 1.21 0.63 -27.88
C VAL A 653 0.90 2.10 -27.64
N ASP A 654 1.47 2.97 -28.47
CA ASP A 654 1.19 4.43 -28.60
C ASP A 654 -0.27 4.79 -28.98
N THR A 655 -1.17 3.80 -29.01
CA THR A 655 -2.62 3.98 -29.02
C THR A 655 -3.14 3.42 -27.70
N PRO A 656 -3.59 4.27 -26.76
CA PRO A 656 -3.67 3.95 -25.34
C PRO A 656 -4.54 2.72 -25.07
N ALA A 657 -3.94 1.74 -24.40
CA ALA A 657 -4.64 0.62 -23.80
C ALA A 657 -5.43 1.07 -22.54
N PHE A 658 -5.02 2.16 -21.89
CA PHE A 658 -5.61 2.66 -20.64
C PHE A 658 -6.72 3.70 -20.88
N ASN A 659 -7.90 3.42 -20.32
CA ASN A 659 -9.09 4.26 -20.38
C ASN A 659 -9.87 4.18 -19.05
N ASP A 660 -11.08 4.72 -19.00
CA ASP A 660 -11.94 4.74 -17.80
C ASP A 660 -12.25 3.38 -17.15
N ALA A 661 -12.08 2.28 -17.90
CA ALA A 661 -12.30 0.92 -17.40
C ALA A 661 -11.06 0.33 -16.74
N ASN A 662 -9.87 0.69 -17.23
CA ASN A 662 -8.62 0.03 -16.85
C ASN A 662 -7.50 1.01 -16.56
N PHE A 663 -7.81 2.17 -15.99
CA PHE A 663 -6.87 3.21 -15.56
C PHE A 663 -5.88 2.72 -14.46
N GLY A 664 -5.41 1.49 -14.50
CA GLY A 664 -4.72 0.81 -13.42
C GLY A 664 -3.25 0.61 -13.68
N THR A 665 -2.75 -0.46 -13.07
CA THR A 665 -1.32 -0.71 -12.88
C THR A 665 -0.80 -1.95 -13.62
N CYS A 666 -1.68 -2.73 -14.28
CA CYS A 666 -1.30 -3.87 -15.11
C CYS A 666 -0.86 -3.44 -16.51
N GLU A 667 0.39 -3.70 -16.87
CA GLU A 667 0.99 -3.21 -18.11
C GLU A 667 0.96 -4.23 -19.26
N LYS A 668 1.18 -5.51 -18.99
CA LYS A 668 1.51 -6.51 -20.03
C LYS A 668 0.61 -7.75 -20.03
N ASN A 669 0.50 -8.37 -21.20
CA ASN A 669 -0.11 -9.68 -21.46
C ASN A 669 -1.61 -9.75 -21.15
N LEU A 670 -2.31 -8.61 -21.22
CA LEU A 670 -3.76 -8.56 -21.03
C LEU A 670 -4.50 -9.37 -22.10
N LYS A 671 -4.10 -9.29 -23.37
CA LYS A 671 -4.73 -10.09 -24.43
C LYS A 671 -4.60 -11.58 -24.14
N TRP A 672 -3.40 -12.02 -23.79
CA TRP A 672 -3.15 -13.43 -23.46
C TRP A 672 -3.99 -13.89 -22.28
N TYR A 673 -4.07 -13.08 -21.21
CA TYR A 673 -4.85 -13.44 -20.01
C TYR A 673 -6.34 -13.54 -20.33
N PHE A 674 -6.89 -12.56 -21.05
CA PHE A 674 -8.29 -12.57 -21.44
C PHE A 674 -8.64 -13.77 -22.34
N ASP A 675 -7.81 -14.06 -23.35
CA ASP A 675 -8.09 -15.17 -24.28
C ASP A 675 -7.85 -16.55 -23.67
N THR A 676 -6.97 -16.68 -22.68
CA THR A 676 -6.59 -17.99 -22.10
C THR A 676 -7.40 -18.34 -20.85
N PHE A 677 -7.82 -17.33 -20.07
CA PHE A 677 -8.40 -17.53 -18.75
C PHE A 677 -9.74 -16.83 -18.50
N ILE A 678 -10.15 -15.87 -19.33
CA ILE A 678 -11.37 -15.10 -19.07
C ILE A 678 -12.48 -15.46 -20.06
N PHE A 679 -12.19 -15.40 -21.36
CA PHE A 679 -13.12 -15.68 -22.45
C PHE A 679 -13.05 -17.13 -22.93
N VAL A 680 -12.99 -18.04 -21.97
CA VAL A 680 -12.96 -19.49 -22.18
C VAL A 680 -14.05 -20.18 -21.37
N ASP A 681 -14.30 -21.45 -21.66
CA ASP A 681 -15.21 -22.28 -20.87
C ASP A 681 -14.70 -22.52 -19.43
N ASP A 682 -15.56 -23.08 -18.58
CA ASP A 682 -15.24 -23.32 -17.17
C ASP A 682 -14.20 -24.45 -16.96
N THR A 683 -13.59 -25.03 -18.00
CA THR A 683 -12.52 -26.03 -17.80
C THR A 683 -11.19 -25.37 -17.45
N ARG A 684 -10.95 -24.13 -17.89
CA ARG A 684 -9.73 -23.35 -17.61
C ARG A 684 -9.96 -21.97 -17.02
N ARG A 685 -11.21 -21.48 -17.08
CA ARG A 685 -11.54 -20.10 -16.71
C ARG A 685 -11.14 -19.76 -15.26
N VAL A 686 -10.58 -18.57 -15.05
CA VAL A 686 -10.45 -18.00 -13.70
C VAL A 686 -11.86 -17.67 -13.21
N ASN A 687 -12.28 -18.27 -12.09
CA ASN A 687 -13.62 -18.04 -11.55
C ASN A 687 -13.69 -16.69 -10.83
N HIS A 688 -12.66 -16.38 -10.04
CA HIS A 688 -12.56 -15.15 -9.26
C HIS A 688 -11.16 -14.56 -9.43
N HIS A 689 -11.10 -13.28 -9.80
CA HIS A 689 -9.87 -12.49 -9.79
C HIS A 689 -10.01 -11.43 -8.71
N LEU A 690 -9.18 -11.48 -7.68
CA LEU A 690 -9.13 -10.51 -6.59
C LEU A 690 -8.01 -9.50 -6.87
N SER A 691 -8.31 -8.21 -6.80
CA SER A 691 -7.29 -7.16 -6.90
C SER A 691 -7.54 -6.00 -5.94
N GLY A 692 -6.49 -5.23 -5.67
CA GLY A 692 -6.54 -3.98 -4.91
C GLY A 692 -6.81 -2.74 -5.78
N HIS A 693 -6.28 -1.61 -5.31
CA HIS A 693 -6.18 -0.27 -5.87
C HIS A 693 -7.43 0.65 -5.74
N SER A 694 -7.60 1.09 -4.49
CA SER A 694 -8.26 2.26 -3.87
C SER A 694 -9.54 2.91 -4.40
N HIS A 695 -9.80 2.92 -5.72
CA HIS A 695 -10.94 3.64 -6.29
C HIS A 695 -11.89 2.65 -6.94
N ARG A 696 -13.20 2.78 -6.68
CA ARG A 696 -14.25 1.95 -7.31
C ARG A 696 -14.18 0.47 -6.95
N SER A 697 -14.13 0.18 -5.65
CA SER A 697 -14.37 -1.20 -5.18
C SER A 697 -15.70 -1.74 -5.70
N GLY A 698 -15.71 -2.99 -6.16
CA GLY A 698 -16.87 -3.55 -6.84
C GLY A 698 -16.62 -4.95 -7.39
N LEU A 699 -17.69 -5.55 -7.89
CA LEU A 699 -17.65 -6.82 -8.61
C LEU A 699 -17.92 -6.53 -10.10
N TYR A 700 -17.04 -6.97 -10.99
CA TYR A 700 -17.07 -6.69 -12.42
C TYR A 700 -17.12 -7.97 -13.22
N ARG A 701 -17.87 -7.96 -14.32
CA ARG A 701 -18.02 -9.11 -15.22
C ARG A 701 -17.71 -8.70 -16.66
N PRO A 702 -16.53 -9.06 -17.17
CA PRO A 702 -16.22 -8.83 -18.58
C PRO A 702 -16.99 -9.82 -19.45
N THR A 703 -17.57 -9.33 -20.54
CA THR A 703 -18.13 -10.14 -21.62
C THR A 703 -17.44 -9.80 -22.94
N PRO A 704 -17.16 -10.79 -23.80
CA PRO A 704 -16.51 -10.53 -25.07
C PRO A 704 -17.50 -9.86 -26.04
N GLU A 705 -17.00 -8.87 -26.77
CA GLU A 705 -17.64 -8.30 -27.96
C GLU A 705 -16.72 -8.54 -29.16
N ASP A 706 -17.12 -9.49 -30.00
CA ASP A 706 -16.46 -9.74 -31.26
C ASP A 706 -16.86 -8.66 -32.28
N ARG A 707 -15.86 -8.05 -32.90
CA ARG A 707 -16.04 -6.96 -33.86
C ARG A 707 -15.36 -7.33 -35.18
N PRO A 708 -16.09 -7.42 -36.30
CA PRO A 708 -15.49 -7.74 -37.60
C PRO A 708 -14.35 -6.77 -37.93
N ASN A 709 -13.18 -7.30 -38.32
CA ASN A 709 -11.99 -6.53 -38.70
C ASN A 709 -11.42 -5.60 -37.60
N MET A 710 -11.79 -5.80 -36.33
CA MET A 710 -11.27 -5.03 -35.19
C MET A 710 -10.79 -5.96 -34.07
N LEU A 711 -9.97 -5.42 -33.16
CA LEU A 711 -9.60 -6.12 -31.94
C LEU A 711 -10.83 -6.42 -31.07
N ARG A 712 -10.89 -7.64 -30.53
CA ARG A 712 -11.92 -8.06 -29.57
C ARG A 712 -11.94 -7.09 -28.38
N ARG A 713 -13.13 -6.68 -27.98
CA ARG A 713 -13.36 -5.80 -26.84
C ARG A 713 -13.93 -6.60 -25.68
N ALA A 714 -13.57 -6.21 -24.46
CA ALA A 714 -14.22 -6.67 -23.24
C ALA A 714 -15.20 -5.59 -22.77
N ASN A 715 -16.49 -5.87 -22.85
CA ASN A 715 -17.51 -5.04 -22.23
C ASN A 715 -17.57 -5.36 -20.74
N ILE A 716 -17.39 -4.35 -19.91
CA ILE A 716 -17.37 -4.54 -18.47
C ILE A 716 -18.78 -4.26 -17.95
N ALA A 717 -19.53 -5.32 -17.68
CA ALA A 717 -20.80 -5.21 -16.99
C ALA A 717 -20.53 -4.99 -15.50
N ASN A 718 -21.05 -3.89 -14.97
CA ASN A 718 -20.88 -3.55 -13.57
C ASN A 718 -21.77 -4.43 -12.68
N ALA A 719 -21.20 -4.99 -11.63
CA ALA A 719 -21.94 -5.26 -10.40
C ALA A 719 -21.66 -4.15 -9.40
N ARG A 720 -22.59 -4.02 -8.46
CA ARG A 720 -22.65 -2.96 -7.47
C ARG A 720 -21.53 -3.14 -6.43
N ASP A 721 -21.10 -2.05 -5.79
CA ASP A 721 -20.20 -2.11 -4.61
C ASP A 721 -20.88 -2.88 -3.47
N PRO A 722 -20.34 -4.02 -3.01
CA PRO A 722 -20.92 -4.81 -1.93
C PRO A 722 -21.06 -4.06 -0.59
N GLY A 723 -20.22 -3.05 -0.35
CA GLY A 723 -20.25 -2.21 0.85
C GLY A 723 -21.41 -1.21 0.89
N LEU A 724 -21.96 -0.88 -0.28
CA LEU A 724 -23.01 0.13 -0.44
C LEU A 724 -24.35 -0.47 -0.87
N HIS A 725 -24.31 -1.60 -1.56
CA HIS A 725 -25.49 -2.25 -2.12
C HIS A 725 -25.79 -3.61 -1.50
N GLY A 726 -25.11 -3.94 -0.40
CA GLY A 726 -25.23 -5.21 0.29
C GLY A 726 -24.56 -6.37 -0.45
N GLU A 727 -24.76 -7.59 0.05
CA GLU A 727 -24.13 -8.79 -0.50
C GLU A 727 -24.41 -8.95 -2.00
N GLN A 728 -23.36 -9.27 -2.75
CA GLN A 728 -23.42 -9.53 -4.19
C GLN A 728 -23.15 -11.01 -4.45
N LYS A 729 -23.64 -11.54 -5.58
CA LYS A 729 -23.41 -12.96 -5.94
C LYS A 729 -22.56 -13.06 -7.19
N SER A 730 -21.48 -13.85 -7.15
CA SER A 730 -20.66 -14.17 -8.32
C SER A 730 -21.45 -15.01 -9.34
N SER A 731 -21.09 -14.91 -10.61
CA SER A 731 -21.64 -15.75 -11.68
C SER A 731 -20.74 -16.96 -11.90
N ASP A 732 -21.34 -18.12 -12.15
CA ASP A 732 -20.58 -19.30 -12.57
C ASP A 732 -20.25 -19.29 -14.07
N ASP A 733 -20.93 -18.46 -14.87
CA ASP A 733 -20.85 -18.46 -16.33
C ASP A 733 -19.69 -17.63 -16.89
N CYS A 734 -19.08 -16.76 -16.06
CA CYS A 734 -18.00 -15.86 -16.45
C CYS A 734 -17.02 -15.63 -15.31
N THR A 735 -15.88 -15.00 -15.60
CA THR A 735 -14.94 -14.56 -14.56
C THR A 735 -15.52 -13.38 -13.77
N ASN A 736 -15.32 -13.43 -12.46
CA ASN A 736 -15.72 -12.37 -11.54
C ASN A 736 -14.47 -11.61 -11.09
N PHE A 737 -14.30 -10.39 -11.60
CA PHE A 737 -13.26 -9.48 -11.11
C PHE A 737 -13.78 -8.77 -9.88
N ILE A 738 -13.16 -8.97 -8.74
CA ILE A 738 -13.53 -8.39 -7.46
C ILE A 738 -12.41 -7.44 -7.07
N VAL A 739 -12.73 -6.15 -7.07
CA VAL A 739 -11.80 -5.12 -6.61
C VAL A 739 -12.16 -4.75 -5.18
N SER A 740 -11.25 -5.01 -4.25
CA SER A 740 -11.40 -4.63 -2.86
C SER A 740 -11.12 -3.14 -2.66
N SER A 741 -11.62 -2.59 -1.56
CA SER A 741 -11.25 -1.24 -1.12
C SER A 741 -9.92 -1.30 -0.34
N CYS A 742 -9.45 -0.15 0.14
CA CYS A 742 -8.23 -0.04 0.93
C CYS A 742 -8.41 -0.69 2.31
N GLY A 743 -7.49 -1.57 2.72
CA GLY A 743 -7.57 -2.27 4.00
C GLY A 743 -7.00 -1.51 5.20
N GLY A 744 -6.35 -0.36 4.99
CA GLY A 744 -5.75 0.45 6.07
C GLY A 744 -6.20 1.92 6.05
N PRO A 745 -5.90 2.68 4.98
CA PRO A 745 -6.31 4.08 4.87
C PRO A 745 -7.79 4.26 4.50
N ILE A 746 -8.27 5.50 4.60
CA ILE A 746 -9.58 5.90 4.08
C ILE A 746 -9.63 5.66 2.56
N GLY A 747 -10.52 4.77 2.10
CA GLY A 747 -10.70 4.48 0.68
C GLY A 747 -11.53 5.54 -0.04
N VAL A 748 -11.59 5.45 -1.37
CA VAL A 748 -12.37 6.37 -2.21
C VAL A 748 -13.33 5.59 -3.11
N GLN A 749 -14.53 6.14 -3.31
CA GLN A 749 -15.54 5.57 -4.18
C GLN A 749 -16.17 6.66 -5.07
N ASN A 750 -16.55 6.28 -6.29
CA ASN A 750 -17.38 7.10 -7.17
C ASN A 750 -18.39 6.23 -7.93
N LEU A 751 -19.64 6.22 -7.47
CA LEU A 751 -20.67 5.40 -8.08
C LEU A 751 -21.46 6.12 -9.17
N TYR A 752 -21.91 7.34 -8.88
CA TYR A 752 -22.87 8.12 -9.64
C TYR A 752 -22.41 9.56 -9.89
N GLY A 753 -21.14 9.89 -9.62
CA GLY A 753 -20.61 11.25 -9.68
C GLY A 753 -20.78 12.03 -8.38
N GLU A 754 -21.18 11.37 -7.29
CA GLU A 754 -21.24 12.00 -5.97
C GLU A 754 -19.85 12.53 -5.56
N LEU A 755 -19.82 13.80 -5.14
CA LEU A 755 -18.59 14.50 -4.71
C LEU A 755 -17.43 14.43 -5.75
N ASN A 756 -17.74 14.26 -7.05
CA ASN A 756 -16.76 14.21 -8.14
C ASN A 756 -15.59 13.23 -7.88
N GLY A 757 -15.92 12.07 -7.30
CA GLY A 757 -14.95 11.03 -7.00
C GLY A 757 -14.17 11.20 -5.71
N TRP A 758 -14.67 12.02 -4.78
CA TRP A 758 -14.16 12.16 -3.41
C TRP A 758 -15.12 11.60 -2.36
N THR A 759 -15.96 10.63 -2.73
CA THR A 759 -16.81 9.95 -1.75
C THR A 759 -15.98 8.94 -0.97
N LEU A 760 -15.45 9.41 0.16
CA LEU A 760 -14.58 8.66 1.05
C LEU A 760 -15.31 7.48 1.71
N ARG A 761 -14.55 6.42 2.01
CA ARG A 761 -15.03 5.14 2.54
C ARG A 761 -14.18 4.67 3.72
N PRO A 762 -14.77 4.03 4.74
CA PRO A 762 -13.98 3.39 5.79
C PRO A 762 -13.02 2.33 5.21
N PRO A 763 -11.85 2.12 5.85
CA PRO A 763 -10.98 1.00 5.56
C PRO A 763 -11.78 -0.32 5.56
N SER A 764 -11.61 -1.13 4.52
CA SER A 764 -12.40 -2.34 4.33
C SER A 764 -11.74 -3.38 3.43
N GLY A 765 -12.13 -4.64 3.61
CA GLY A 765 -11.74 -5.76 2.77
C GLY A 765 -12.96 -6.48 2.20
N THR A 766 -12.72 -7.46 1.33
CA THR A 766 -13.78 -8.29 0.75
C THR A 766 -13.79 -9.69 1.37
N LEU A 767 -14.97 -10.24 1.68
CA LEU A 767 -15.15 -11.65 1.96
C LEU A 767 -15.85 -12.33 0.78
N LEU A 768 -15.20 -13.35 0.22
CA LEU A 768 -15.75 -14.26 -0.78
C LEU A 768 -16.06 -15.61 -0.12
N ASP A 769 -17.33 -15.99 -0.11
CA ASP A 769 -17.74 -17.38 0.08
C ASP A 769 -17.60 -18.09 -1.26
N ALA A 770 -16.52 -18.86 -1.41
CA ALA A 770 -16.20 -19.54 -2.66
C ALA A 770 -17.21 -20.64 -3.03
N GLN A 771 -17.97 -21.16 -2.06
CA GLN A 771 -18.96 -22.21 -2.30
C GLN A 771 -20.28 -21.64 -2.80
N SER A 772 -20.81 -20.60 -2.16
CA SER A 772 -22.08 -19.98 -2.56
C SER A 772 -21.92 -18.90 -3.63
N GLY A 773 -20.68 -18.41 -3.81
CA GLY A 773 -20.36 -17.26 -4.65
C GLY A 773 -20.72 -15.92 -4.02
N LEU A 774 -21.09 -15.87 -2.74
CA LEU A 774 -21.44 -14.61 -2.08
C LEU A 774 -20.20 -13.75 -1.84
N VAL A 775 -20.32 -12.46 -2.15
CA VAL A 775 -19.28 -11.44 -2.02
C VAL A 775 -19.84 -10.32 -1.15
N LYS A 776 -19.14 -10.00 -0.06
CA LYS A 776 -19.49 -8.90 0.85
C LYS A 776 -18.29 -8.09 1.27
N GLN A 777 -18.52 -6.88 1.77
CA GLN A 777 -17.47 -6.03 2.33
C GLN A 777 -17.46 -6.15 3.86
N VAL A 778 -16.27 -6.30 4.44
CA VAL A 778 -16.00 -6.18 5.88
C VAL A 778 -15.31 -4.85 6.08
N LYS A 779 -15.86 -3.96 6.89
CA LYS A 779 -15.36 -2.59 7.07
C LYS A 779 -15.12 -2.26 8.53
N THR A 780 -14.14 -1.41 8.77
CA THR A 780 -13.96 -0.81 10.09
C THR A 780 -15.06 0.21 10.35
N SER A 781 -15.38 0.43 11.63
CA SER A 781 -16.39 1.43 12.02
C SER A 781 -16.17 2.00 13.41
N ASP A 782 -14.94 1.92 13.94
CA ASP A 782 -14.61 2.40 15.28
C ASP A 782 -14.30 3.90 15.28
N PRO A 783 -15.16 4.75 15.88
CA PRO A 783 -14.92 6.19 15.95
C PRO A 783 -13.63 6.56 16.69
N LYS A 784 -13.16 5.72 17.64
CA LYS A 784 -11.93 6.00 18.41
C LYS A 784 -10.65 5.85 17.58
N LYS A 785 -10.73 5.14 16.46
CA LYS A 785 -9.60 4.92 15.53
C LYS A 785 -9.62 5.91 14.36
N ASN A 786 -10.59 6.84 14.34
CA ASN A 786 -10.85 7.78 13.24
C ASN A 786 -10.98 7.13 11.86
N THR A 787 -11.42 5.86 11.81
CA THR A 787 -11.58 5.13 10.56
C THR A 787 -12.89 5.47 9.84
N GLN A 788 -13.77 6.23 10.49
CA GLN A 788 -14.94 6.81 9.85
C GLN A 788 -14.54 8.08 9.07
N PRO A 789 -14.65 8.11 7.73
CA PRO A 789 -14.30 9.27 6.93
C PRO A 789 -15.15 10.49 7.30
N ARG A 790 -14.54 11.68 7.26
CA ARG A 790 -15.24 12.95 7.58
C ARG A 790 -15.73 13.64 6.31
N LEU A 791 -16.99 14.10 6.32
CA LEU A 791 -17.56 14.84 5.18
C LEU A 791 -16.81 16.15 4.91
N CYS A 792 -16.31 16.82 5.95
CA CYS A 792 -15.52 18.04 5.80
C CYS A 792 -14.23 17.83 4.99
N VAL A 793 -13.61 16.65 5.09
CA VAL A 793 -12.42 16.29 4.31
C VAL A 793 -12.79 16.20 2.83
N ALA A 794 -13.82 15.43 2.49
CA ALA A 794 -14.28 15.29 1.12
C ALA A 794 -14.64 16.65 0.46
N LEU A 795 -15.30 17.54 1.21
CA LEU A 795 -15.65 18.88 0.73
C LEU A 795 -14.42 19.79 0.56
N ASP A 796 -13.41 19.67 1.42
CA ASP A 796 -12.18 20.43 1.28
C ASP A 796 -11.44 20.04 -0.01
N TYR A 797 -11.32 18.74 -0.28
CA TYR A 797 -10.76 18.24 -1.53
C TYR A 797 -11.55 18.70 -2.74
N LEU A 798 -12.88 18.60 -2.70
CA LEU A 798 -13.74 19.09 -3.78
C LEU A 798 -13.48 20.57 -4.09
N ALA A 799 -13.27 21.40 -3.06
CA ALA A 799 -12.94 22.81 -3.23
C ALA A 799 -11.55 23.05 -3.83
N VAL A 800 -10.53 22.34 -3.36
CA VAL A 800 -9.16 22.50 -3.92
C VAL A 800 -9.10 22.02 -5.37
N MET A 801 -9.71 20.87 -5.66
CA MET A 801 -9.71 20.27 -7.00
C MET A 801 -10.48 21.10 -8.04
N SER A 802 -11.48 21.88 -7.62
CA SER A 802 -12.24 22.78 -8.52
C SER A 802 -11.41 23.87 -9.21
N ARG A 803 -10.15 24.05 -8.79
CA ARG A 803 -9.24 25.06 -9.36
C ARG A 803 -8.42 24.54 -10.53
N ASP A 804 -8.15 23.24 -10.52
CA ASP A 804 -7.29 22.59 -11.51
C ASP A 804 -8.10 21.73 -12.51
N ASP A 805 -9.37 21.48 -12.20
CA ASP A 805 -10.28 20.67 -13.01
C ASP A 805 -11.59 21.42 -13.29
N ASP A 806 -11.71 21.95 -14.51
CA ASP A 806 -12.88 22.72 -14.97
C ASP A 806 -14.20 21.92 -14.92
N SER A 807 -14.14 20.59 -14.79
CA SER A 807 -15.33 19.75 -14.61
C SER A 807 -15.88 19.79 -13.18
N ILE A 808 -15.09 20.27 -12.21
CA ILE A 808 -15.45 20.36 -10.80
C ILE A 808 -15.83 21.81 -10.46
N THR A 809 -17.10 22.04 -10.10
CA THR A 809 -17.54 23.36 -9.62
C THR A 809 -17.17 23.56 -8.15
N ALA A 810 -16.65 24.73 -7.79
CA ALA A 810 -16.37 25.10 -6.41
C ALA A 810 -17.62 24.91 -5.51
N PRO A 811 -17.52 24.22 -4.33
CA PRO A 811 -18.68 23.90 -3.50
C PRO A 811 -19.45 25.11 -2.99
N LEU A 812 -18.73 26.17 -2.64
CA LEU A 812 -19.28 27.44 -2.18
C LEU A 812 -18.39 28.60 -2.64
N ASP A 813 -19.01 29.75 -2.87
CA ASP A 813 -18.35 31.02 -3.16
C ASP A 813 -19.05 32.18 -2.44
N PHE A 814 -18.30 33.23 -2.08
CA PHE A 814 -18.81 34.37 -1.33
C PHE A 814 -18.93 35.61 -2.20
N MET A 815 -20.03 36.34 -2.05
CA MET A 815 -20.26 37.62 -2.74
C MET A 815 -20.87 38.63 -1.77
N CYS A 816 -20.32 39.85 -1.70
CA CYS A 816 -20.96 40.92 -0.93
C CYS A 816 -22.30 41.29 -1.59
N ALA A 817 -23.40 41.20 -0.82
CA ALA A 817 -24.75 41.42 -1.34
C ALA A 817 -25.03 42.89 -1.69
N SER A 818 -24.32 43.82 -1.05
CA SER A 818 -24.35 45.25 -1.34
C SER A 818 -23.06 45.93 -0.87
N PHE A 819 -22.70 47.07 -1.47
CA PHE A 819 -21.64 47.94 -0.98
C PHE A 819 -21.93 49.40 -1.38
N LYS A 820 -21.41 50.35 -0.59
CA LYS A 820 -21.51 51.79 -0.90
C LYS A 820 -20.23 52.24 -1.59
N LEU A 821 -20.33 52.77 -2.81
CA LEU A 821 -19.17 53.30 -3.53
C LEU A 821 -18.45 54.38 -2.70
N GLY A 822 -17.13 54.23 -2.55
CA GLY A 822 -16.27 55.22 -1.88
C GLY A 822 -16.22 55.14 -0.35
N GLN A 823 -16.97 54.25 0.30
CA GLN A 823 -16.91 54.05 1.76
C GLN A 823 -16.37 52.65 2.10
N ALA A 824 -15.32 52.58 2.92
CA ALA A 824 -14.81 51.32 3.46
C ALA A 824 -15.75 50.78 4.55
N SER A 825 -16.88 50.20 4.15
CA SER A 825 -17.85 49.59 5.06
C SER A 825 -18.21 48.19 4.58
N PHE A 826 -18.20 47.22 5.50
CA PHE A 826 -18.67 45.87 5.23
C PHE A 826 -20.20 45.83 5.40
N ALA A 827 -20.92 45.20 4.48
CA ALA A 827 -22.37 45.09 4.59
C ALA A 827 -22.78 44.08 5.67
N SER A 828 -23.94 44.28 6.30
CA SER A 828 -24.52 43.31 7.25
C SER A 828 -25.00 42.02 6.56
N ASP A 829 -25.06 42.01 5.23
CA ASP A 829 -25.49 40.86 4.45
C ASP A 829 -24.39 40.42 3.46
N VAL A 830 -24.07 39.13 3.48
CA VAL A 830 -23.18 38.47 2.51
C VAL A 830 -23.93 37.33 1.84
N ASP A 831 -23.93 37.32 0.51
CA ASP A 831 -24.49 36.22 -0.26
C ASP A 831 -23.44 35.11 -0.38
N VAL A 832 -23.90 33.86 -0.24
CA VAL A 832 -23.10 32.64 -0.45
C VAL A 832 -23.74 31.86 -1.60
N THR A 833 -23.01 31.66 -2.68
CA THR A 833 -23.45 30.85 -3.82
C THR A 833 -22.97 29.43 -3.60
N LEU A 834 -23.89 28.47 -3.59
CA LEU A 834 -23.60 27.03 -3.51
C LEU A 834 -23.64 26.43 -4.91
N SER A 835 -22.71 25.55 -5.26
CA SER A 835 -22.83 24.76 -6.49
C SER A 835 -24.11 23.93 -6.50
N ASP A 836 -24.58 23.50 -7.68
CA ASP A 836 -25.77 22.63 -7.77
C ASP A 836 -25.59 21.33 -6.98
N GLN A 837 -24.36 20.79 -6.97
CA GLN A 837 -24.01 19.62 -6.18
C GLN A 837 -24.15 19.92 -4.68
N MET A 838 -23.58 21.01 -4.17
CA MET A 838 -23.67 21.38 -2.75
C MET A 838 -25.11 21.71 -2.33
N ALA A 839 -25.88 22.36 -3.21
CA ALA A 839 -27.29 22.63 -3.01
C ALA A 839 -28.12 21.34 -2.92
N GLY A 840 -27.85 20.37 -3.81
CA GLY A 840 -28.50 19.06 -3.82
C GLY A 840 -28.20 18.21 -2.59
N LEU A 841 -26.96 18.26 -2.09
CA LEU A 841 -26.57 17.59 -0.85
C LEU A 841 -27.29 18.17 0.38
N ALA A 842 -27.69 19.45 0.34
CA ALA A 842 -28.38 20.13 1.43
C ALA A 842 -27.75 19.91 2.83
N CYS A 843 -26.41 19.76 2.88
CA CYS A 843 -25.68 19.30 4.06
C CYS A 843 -25.15 20.43 4.96
N ILE A 844 -25.48 21.70 4.66
CA ILE A 844 -25.14 22.86 5.50
C ILE A 844 -26.21 23.04 6.57
N ALA A 845 -25.80 23.03 7.84
CA ALA A 845 -26.63 23.36 8.99
C ALA A 845 -26.51 24.84 9.39
N GLY A 846 -25.32 25.42 9.26
CA GLY A 846 -25.01 26.80 9.61
C GLY A 846 -23.63 27.22 9.10
N ILE A 847 -23.34 28.52 9.13
CA ILE A 847 -22.02 29.07 8.79
C ILE A 847 -21.66 30.09 9.86
N ASN A 848 -20.53 29.88 10.53
CA ASN A 848 -19.93 30.86 11.44
C ASN A 848 -18.66 31.43 10.79
N ILE A 849 -18.25 32.61 11.26
CA ILE A 849 -16.97 33.20 10.85
C ILE A 849 -16.14 33.47 12.09
N TRP A 850 -14.90 33.03 12.08
CA TRP A 850 -13.94 33.33 13.13
C TRP A 850 -13.03 34.45 12.65
N VAL A 851 -12.92 35.52 13.42
CA VAL A 851 -12.04 36.66 13.10
C VAL A 851 -11.03 36.86 14.22
N PHE A 852 -9.78 37.11 13.84
CA PHE A 852 -8.75 37.48 14.78
C PHE A 852 -8.87 38.96 15.13
N VAL A 853 -9.16 39.26 16.40
CA VAL A 853 -9.28 40.61 16.95
C VAL A 853 -8.14 40.80 17.96
N GLY A 854 -6.90 40.74 17.46
CA GLY A 854 -5.71 40.87 18.29
C GLY A 854 -5.02 42.23 18.16
N GLY A 855 -4.39 42.70 19.24
CA GLY A 855 -3.67 43.97 19.39
C GLY A 855 -2.44 43.80 20.29
N ARG A 856 -1.95 44.87 20.92
CA ARG A 856 -0.95 44.78 22.00
C ARG A 856 -1.60 45.20 23.32
N ASP A 857 -1.27 44.49 24.38
CA ASP A 857 -1.56 44.90 25.75
C ASP A 857 -0.77 46.20 26.04
N GLU A 858 -1.45 47.22 26.53
CA GLU A 858 -0.87 48.56 26.69
C GLU A 858 0.15 48.63 27.84
N GLU A 859 0.10 47.70 28.80
CA GLU A 859 0.91 47.69 30.01
C GLU A 859 2.16 46.81 29.87
N THR A 860 2.03 45.66 29.21
CA THR A 860 3.10 44.67 29.01
C THR A 860 3.72 44.73 27.62
N GLY A 861 3.02 45.31 26.64
CA GLY A 861 3.43 45.32 25.23
C GLY A 861 3.26 43.98 24.52
N ASP A 862 2.73 42.96 25.21
CA ASP A 862 2.52 41.61 24.70
C ASP A 862 1.34 41.56 23.72
N ALA A 863 1.37 40.62 22.76
CA ALA A 863 0.28 40.48 21.81
C ALA A 863 -0.98 39.91 22.50
N ILE A 864 -2.10 40.63 22.40
CA ILE A 864 -3.43 40.10 22.73
C ILE A 864 -3.86 39.20 21.57
N LYS A 865 -4.04 37.90 21.82
CA LYS A 865 -4.33 36.87 20.81
C LYS A 865 -5.76 36.38 20.99
N THR A 866 -6.74 37.12 20.50
CA THR A 866 -8.15 36.80 20.73
C THR A 866 -8.86 36.46 19.44
N TRP A 867 -9.47 35.27 19.40
CA TRP A 867 -10.41 34.90 18.36
C TRP A 867 -11.82 35.24 18.77
N ARG A 868 -12.62 35.74 17.82
CA ARG A 868 -14.04 36.01 18.04
C ARG A 868 -14.85 35.26 17.01
N ARG A 869 -15.84 34.49 17.49
CA ARG A 869 -16.81 33.82 16.65
C ARG A 869 -17.98 34.75 16.36
N LEU A 870 -18.23 34.94 15.08
CA LEU A 870 -19.41 35.60 14.54
C LEU A 870 -20.43 34.53 14.17
N THR A 871 -21.69 34.73 14.54
CA THR A 871 -22.77 33.76 14.32
C THR A 871 -23.88 34.37 13.46
N PRO A 872 -23.61 34.68 12.18
CA PRO A 872 -24.62 35.25 11.29
C PRO A 872 -25.76 34.25 11.09
N SER A 873 -26.97 34.77 10.93
CA SER A 873 -28.12 33.95 10.56
C SER A 873 -28.06 33.53 9.08
N LEU A 874 -28.39 32.27 8.79
CA LEU A 874 -28.38 31.72 7.43
C LEU A 874 -29.82 31.65 6.88
N SER A 875 -30.05 32.31 5.75
CA SER A 875 -31.36 32.34 5.07
C SER A 875 -31.22 32.09 3.56
N SER A 876 -32.35 31.98 2.85
CA SER A 876 -32.34 31.88 1.38
C SER A 876 -32.07 33.25 0.75
N GLY A 877 -31.16 33.31 -0.22
CA GLY A 877 -30.84 34.53 -0.96
C GLY A 877 -31.86 34.83 -2.06
N SER A 878 -31.94 36.09 -2.48
CA SER A 878 -32.77 36.53 -3.62
C SER A 878 -32.23 35.99 -4.95
N LYS A 879 -33.11 35.50 -5.85
CA LYS A 879 -32.74 35.15 -7.23
C LYS A 879 -32.21 36.40 -7.96
N PRO A 880 -31.11 36.33 -8.72
CA PRO A 880 -30.62 37.48 -9.48
C PRO A 880 -31.66 37.91 -10.53
N LEU A 881 -31.81 39.23 -10.74
CA LEU A 881 -32.73 39.79 -11.76
C LEU A 881 -32.24 39.54 -13.20
N PHE A 882 -30.93 39.36 -13.40
CA PHE A 882 -30.32 39.00 -14.67
C PHE A 882 -29.11 38.08 -14.42
N GLY A 883 -29.04 36.96 -15.15
CA GLY A 883 -27.93 35.99 -15.12
C GLY A 883 -28.37 34.58 -14.71
N SER A 884 -27.87 33.55 -15.41
CA SER A 884 -27.95 32.16 -14.96
C SER A 884 -26.80 31.91 -13.98
N SER A 885 -27.05 32.00 -12.67
CA SER A 885 -26.13 31.39 -11.72
C SER A 885 -26.39 29.88 -11.74
N ASN A 886 -25.43 29.07 -12.21
CA ASN A 886 -25.39 27.66 -11.85
C ASN A 886 -25.24 27.62 -10.32
N GLY A 887 -26.21 27.07 -9.59
CA GLY A 887 -26.18 27.05 -8.12
C GLY A 887 -27.32 27.78 -7.39
N SER A 888 -27.42 27.48 -6.08
CA SER A 888 -28.42 28.08 -5.17
C SER A 888 -27.80 29.17 -4.29
N LYS A 889 -28.49 30.31 -4.13
CA LYS A 889 -28.01 31.41 -3.28
C LYS A 889 -28.54 31.30 -1.84
N LYS A 890 -27.63 31.48 -0.89
CA LYS A 890 -27.90 31.67 0.55
C LYS A 890 -27.46 33.07 0.97
N ARG A 891 -27.97 33.56 2.10
CA ARG A 891 -27.60 34.86 2.68
C ARG A 891 -27.22 34.70 4.14
N LEU A 892 -26.06 35.24 4.49
CA LEU A 892 -25.58 35.42 5.85
C LEU A 892 -25.93 36.83 6.29
N THR A 893 -26.71 36.96 7.37
CA THR A 893 -27.06 38.25 7.98
C THR A 893 -26.39 38.36 9.34
N PHE A 894 -25.44 39.29 9.45
CA PHE A 894 -24.67 39.59 10.64
C PHE A 894 -25.48 40.47 11.60
N SER A 895 -25.43 40.14 12.89
CA SER A 895 -26.04 40.98 13.93
C SER A 895 -25.24 42.27 14.12
N ALA A 896 -25.82 43.27 14.80
CA ALA A 896 -25.08 44.48 15.18
C ALA A 896 -23.84 44.17 16.03
N SER A 897 -23.90 43.13 16.87
CA SER A 897 -22.75 42.68 17.67
C SER A 897 -21.64 42.08 16.80
N ASP A 898 -22.01 41.30 15.78
CA ASP A 898 -21.05 40.74 14.84
C ASP A 898 -20.37 41.85 14.03
N MET A 899 -21.15 42.83 13.55
CA MET A 899 -20.63 43.99 12.81
C MET A 899 -19.68 44.83 13.66
N ASN A 900 -20.00 45.08 14.94
CA ASN A 900 -19.08 45.75 15.86
C ASN A 900 -17.76 45.00 16.03
N THR A 901 -17.81 43.67 16.04
CA THR A 901 -16.63 42.81 16.15
C THR A 901 -15.79 42.86 14.88
N LEU A 902 -16.41 42.81 13.70
CA LEU A 902 -15.76 43.00 12.40
C LEU A 902 -15.07 44.37 12.31
N ASP A 903 -15.78 45.44 12.66
CA ASP A 903 -15.24 46.80 12.66
C ASP A 903 -14.07 46.96 13.63
N SER A 904 -14.11 46.26 14.77
CA SER A 904 -12.98 46.17 15.69
C SER A 904 -11.78 45.46 15.05
N ALA A 905 -12.01 44.30 14.43
CA ALA A 905 -10.97 43.52 13.75
C ALA A 905 -10.28 44.31 12.61
N PHE A 906 -11.04 45.09 11.85
CA PHE A 906 -10.50 46.00 10.83
C PHE A 906 -9.67 47.12 11.45
N ARG A 907 -10.18 47.80 12.49
CA ARG A 907 -9.47 48.92 13.13
C ARG A 907 -8.09 48.51 13.65
N THR A 908 -7.99 47.33 14.26
CA THR A 908 -6.70 46.84 14.78
C THR A 908 -5.68 46.51 13.68
N ASN A 909 -6.12 46.42 12.42
CA ASN A 909 -5.29 46.11 11.25
C ASN A 909 -5.23 47.26 10.23
N GLY A 910 -5.34 48.51 10.70
CA GLY A 910 -5.22 49.70 9.84
C GLY A 910 -6.43 49.94 8.93
N GLY A 911 -7.58 49.33 9.24
CA GLY A 911 -8.88 49.61 8.62
C GLY A 911 -9.13 48.94 7.26
N MET A 912 -8.14 48.25 6.67
CA MET A 912 -8.23 47.76 5.29
C MET A 912 -8.41 46.25 5.14
N LYS A 913 -7.96 45.46 6.10
CA LYS A 913 -8.09 43.99 6.07
C LYS A 913 -8.14 43.41 7.47
N ILE A 914 -8.76 42.25 7.64
CA ILE A 914 -8.62 41.46 8.86
C ILE A 914 -7.31 40.66 8.80
N ALA A 915 -6.59 40.55 9.93
CA ALA A 915 -5.30 39.85 9.98
C ALA A 915 -5.40 38.38 9.55
N GLN A 916 -6.38 37.67 10.12
CA GLN A 916 -6.69 36.27 9.84
C GLN A 916 -8.18 36.02 10.13
N ALA A 917 -8.83 35.23 9.28
CA ALA A 917 -10.17 34.75 9.51
C ALA A 917 -10.37 33.31 9.00
N PHE A 918 -11.36 32.61 9.53
CA PHE A 918 -11.79 31.29 9.07
C PHE A 918 -13.30 31.26 8.86
N CYS A 919 -13.73 30.53 7.85
CA CYS A 919 -15.12 30.11 7.70
C CYS A 919 -15.30 28.75 8.38
N GLU A 920 -16.29 28.61 9.26
CA GLU A 920 -16.73 27.34 9.83
C GLU A 920 -18.10 26.98 9.23
N VAL A 921 -18.13 25.98 8.36
CA VAL A 921 -19.38 25.43 7.82
C VAL A 921 -19.80 24.26 8.70
N GLN A 922 -20.89 24.45 9.44
CA GLN A 922 -21.48 23.41 10.27
C GLN A 922 -22.22 22.43 9.37
N LEU A 923 -21.84 21.16 9.45
CA LEU A 923 -22.36 20.11 8.59
C LEU A 923 -23.50 19.32 9.26
N LYS A 924 -24.32 18.71 8.41
CA LYS A 924 -25.31 17.70 8.78
C LYS A 924 -25.34 16.62 7.72
N LYS A 925 -26.04 15.51 8.01
CA LYS A 925 -26.19 14.40 7.08
C LYS A 925 -26.68 14.89 5.69
N PRO A 926 -26.00 14.52 4.59
CA PRO A 926 -26.41 14.94 3.26
C PRO A 926 -27.72 14.26 2.82
N SER A 927 -28.49 14.98 2.01
CA SER A 927 -29.58 14.44 1.21
C SER A 927 -29.00 13.61 0.06
N ILE A 928 -29.39 12.34 -0.01
CA ILE A 928 -28.97 11.42 -1.06
C ILE A 928 -30.07 11.33 -2.11
N ALA A 929 -29.71 11.37 -3.40
CA ALA A 929 -30.69 11.29 -4.48
C ALA A 929 -31.44 9.94 -4.46
N ALA A 930 -32.71 9.95 -4.84
CA ALA A 930 -33.53 8.76 -4.87
C ALA A 930 -32.92 7.69 -5.81
N GLY A 931 -32.83 6.44 -5.33
CA GLY A 931 -32.24 5.33 -6.07
C GLY A 931 -30.72 5.19 -5.96
N GLN A 932 -30.02 6.12 -5.29
CA GLN A 932 -28.61 5.98 -4.95
C GLN A 932 -28.42 5.33 -3.56
N PRO A 933 -27.34 4.56 -3.34
CA PRO A 933 -27.03 4.01 -2.03
C PRO A 933 -26.63 5.12 -1.05
N ASN A 934 -26.95 4.91 0.23
CA ASN A 934 -26.73 5.90 1.29
C ASN A 934 -25.26 5.94 1.74
N TRP A 935 -24.38 6.46 0.89
CA TRP A 935 -22.96 6.61 1.22
C TRP A 935 -22.72 7.53 2.43
N GLY A 936 -23.61 8.48 2.70
CA GLY A 936 -23.54 9.36 3.88
C GLY A 936 -23.73 8.63 5.21
N ALA A 937 -24.17 7.37 5.20
CA ALA A 937 -24.22 6.54 6.41
C ALA A 937 -22.82 6.13 6.92
N ASP A 938 -21.83 6.13 6.03
CA ASP A 938 -20.46 5.75 6.36
C ASP A 938 -19.59 6.96 6.74
N MET A 939 -20.12 8.18 6.70
CA MET A 939 -19.36 9.40 6.99
C MET A 939 -19.72 10.04 8.33
N ASN A 940 -18.71 10.57 9.01
CA ASN A 940 -18.89 11.53 10.08
C ASN A 940 -19.30 12.88 9.46
N CYS A 941 -20.55 13.27 9.69
CA CYS A 941 -21.13 14.51 9.19
C CYS A 941 -21.29 15.59 10.27
N SER A 942 -20.75 15.38 11.48
CA SER A 942 -20.83 16.35 12.58
C SER A 942 -19.57 17.22 12.72
N ASP A 943 -18.43 16.79 12.16
CA ASP A 943 -17.25 17.65 12.13
C ASP A 943 -17.45 18.80 11.15
N SER A 944 -17.07 20.01 11.55
CA SER A 944 -17.29 21.20 10.73
C SER A 944 -16.21 21.30 9.65
N TRP A 945 -16.60 21.83 8.49
CA TRP A 945 -15.62 22.17 7.45
C TRP A 945 -15.10 23.57 7.69
N VAL A 946 -13.81 23.65 8.07
CA VAL A 946 -13.13 24.91 8.40
C VAL A 946 -12.03 25.19 7.40
N PHE A 947 -12.01 26.41 6.85
CA PHE A 947 -10.98 26.84 5.92
C PHE A 947 -10.69 28.35 6.05
N PRO A 948 -9.46 28.80 5.70
CA PRO A 948 -9.10 30.21 5.70
C PRO A 948 -10.03 31.09 4.86
N LEU A 949 -10.25 32.31 5.34
CA LEU A 949 -11.10 33.30 4.69
C LEU A 949 -10.40 34.65 4.66
N ASP A 950 -10.30 35.27 3.48
CA ASP A 950 -9.87 36.66 3.36
C ASP A 950 -11.08 37.57 3.54
N ILE A 951 -10.97 38.55 4.42
CA ILE A 951 -11.94 39.63 4.60
C ILE A 951 -11.19 40.95 4.52
N GLN A 952 -11.37 41.68 3.42
CA GLN A 952 -10.59 42.90 3.14
C GLN A 952 -11.33 43.90 2.27
N PHE A 953 -10.73 45.07 2.10
CA PHE A 953 -11.19 46.12 1.19
C PHE A 953 -10.19 46.27 0.05
N ARG A 954 -10.66 46.11 -1.20
CA ARG A 954 -9.86 46.33 -2.41
C ARG A 954 -10.05 47.75 -2.92
N MET A 955 -8.96 48.44 -3.18
CA MET A 955 -8.98 49.71 -3.90
C MET A 955 -9.16 49.45 -5.40
N THR A 956 -10.18 50.06 -5.99
CA THR A 956 -10.46 50.02 -7.43
C THR A 956 -10.61 51.43 -7.98
N GLN A 957 -10.68 51.56 -9.31
CA GLN A 957 -10.99 52.86 -9.95
C GLN A 957 -12.36 53.43 -9.55
N MET A 958 -13.27 52.58 -9.04
CA MET A 958 -14.60 52.96 -8.56
C MET A 958 -14.63 53.21 -7.04
N GLY A 959 -13.47 53.23 -6.38
CA GLY A 959 -13.34 53.37 -4.92
C GLY A 959 -13.12 52.03 -4.21
N THR A 960 -13.31 52.05 -2.89
CA THR A 960 -13.11 50.90 -2.01
C THR A 960 -14.26 49.91 -2.11
N ILE A 961 -13.95 48.63 -2.38
CA ILE A 961 -14.95 47.55 -2.49
C ILE A 961 -14.62 46.45 -1.47
N PRO A 962 -15.59 45.97 -0.66
CA PRO A 962 -15.37 44.84 0.24
C PRO A 962 -15.17 43.55 -0.55
N LEU A 963 -14.29 42.69 -0.04
CA LEU A 963 -14.00 41.35 -0.54
C LEU A 963 -14.08 40.38 0.63
N ILE A 964 -14.83 39.30 0.43
CA ILE A 964 -14.86 38.13 1.30
C ILE A 964 -14.77 36.91 0.40
N GLY A 965 -13.92 35.94 0.74
CA GLY A 965 -13.77 34.73 -0.05
C GLY A 965 -12.61 33.85 0.41
N ARG A 966 -12.61 32.59 -0.04
CA ARG A 966 -11.49 31.67 0.20
C ARG A 966 -10.26 32.21 -0.55
N PRO A 967 -9.11 32.43 0.10
CA PRO A 967 -7.90 32.89 -0.59
C PRO A 967 -7.40 31.82 -1.56
N ALA A 968 -6.62 32.22 -2.57
CA ALA A 968 -5.93 31.28 -3.44
C ALA A 968 -4.47 31.08 -2.98
N GLY A 969 -3.99 29.83 -3.02
CA GLY A 969 -2.59 29.49 -2.78
C GLY A 969 -2.24 29.36 -1.29
N GLU A 970 -1.02 29.75 -0.92
CA GLU A 970 -0.45 29.50 0.43
C GLU A 970 -1.20 30.16 1.59
N ARG A 971 -2.12 31.11 1.33
CA ARG A 971 -2.93 31.75 2.36
C ARG A 971 -4.36 31.20 2.42
N GLY A 972 -4.69 30.25 1.55
CA GLY A 972 -6.03 29.66 1.42
C GLY A 972 -6.09 28.17 1.75
N GLU A 973 -5.14 27.39 1.26
CA GLU A 973 -5.14 25.92 1.41
C GLU A 973 -4.22 25.45 2.52
N VAL A 974 -3.13 26.20 2.75
CA VAL A 974 -2.14 25.94 3.79
C VAL A 974 -2.12 27.10 4.79
N PRO A 975 -1.56 26.91 5.99
CA PRO A 975 -1.44 27.95 6.99
C PRO A 975 -0.53 29.11 6.60
N ASP A 976 -0.91 30.32 7.03
CA ASP A 976 0.00 31.48 7.01
C ASP A 976 1.07 31.30 8.10
N TRP A 977 2.16 30.61 7.74
CA TRP A 977 3.26 30.29 8.65
C TRP A 977 3.87 31.52 9.32
N GLY A 978 4.01 32.61 8.57
CA GLY A 978 4.55 33.87 9.06
C GLY A 978 3.63 34.51 10.10
N TRP A 979 2.33 34.47 9.87
CA TRP A 979 1.34 34.92 10.85
C TRP A 979 1.35 34.06 12.12
N LEU A 980 1.40 32.73 11.98
CA LEU A 980 1.48 31.80 13.12
C LEU A 980 2.74 32.05 13.95
N PHE A 981 3.91 32.15 13.32
CA PHE A 981 5.16 32.48 14.01
C PHE A 981 5.06 33.84 14.73
N LYS A 982 4.66 34.89 14.02
CA LYS A 982 4.59 36.25 14.58
C LYS A 982 3.70 36.34 15.82
N ASN A 983 2.54 35.67 15.80
CA ASN A 983 1.55 35.77 16.86
C ASN A 983 1.69 34.67 17.92
N TYR A 984 2.26 33.51 17.62
CA TYR A 984 2.29 32.34 18.52
C TYR A 984 3.69 31.77 18.78
N GLN A 985 4.76 32.55 18.55
CA GLN A 985 6.14 32.18 18.95
C GLN A 985 6.37 32.13 20.47
N SER A 986 5.67 32.98 21.25
CA SER A 986 5.84 33.12 22.72
C SER A 986 4.50 32.91 23.45
N GLY A 987 4.46 32.00 24.42
CA GLY A 987 3.28 31.69 25.24
C GLY A 987 3.30 30.30 25.90
N PRO A 988 2.36 30.00 26.83
CA PRO A 988 2.09 28.65 27.32
C PRO A 988 1.35 27.83 26.24
N GLY A 989 1.86 26.67 25.87
CA GLY A 989 1.31 25.82 24.78
C GLY A 989 2.23 25.69 23.56
N ASN A 990 1.63 25.33 22.41
CA ASN A 990 2.33 25.10 21.13
C ASN A 990 3.00 26.36 20.59
N ARG A 991 4.34 26.35 20.53
CA ARG A 991 5.12 27.45 19.97
C ARG A 991 5.38 27.20 18.51
N TYR A 992 4.83 28.06 17.66
CA TYR A 992 5.10 28.03 16.23
C TYR A 992 6.52 28.57 15.97
N PRO A 993 7.42 27.79 15.37
CA PRO A 993 8.79 28.22 15.07
C PRO A 993 8.82 29.16 13.85
N ASP A 994 9.97 29.80 13.64
CA ASP A 994 10.25 30.53 12.41
C ASP A 994 10.26 29.55 11.21
N PRO A 995 9.34 29.68 10.24
CA PRO A 995 9.23 28.74 9.14
C PRO A 995 10.49 28.67 8.28
N GLN A 996 11.23 29.78 8.13
CA GLN A 996 12.45 29.80 7.35
C GLN A 996 13.57 28.97 8.00
N LYS A 997 13.59 28.91 9.35
CA LYS A 997 14.52 28.04 10.07
C LYS A 997 14.15 26.57 9.91
N ILE A 998 12.85 26.25 9.91
CA ILE A 998 12.39 24.87 9.69
C ILE A 998 12.72 24.40 8.28
N ILE A 999 12.45 25.22 7.26
CA ILE A 999 12.74 24.89 5.85
C ILE A 999 14.24 24.63 5.64
N LYS A 1000 15.09 25.49 6.22
CA LYS A 1000 16.56 25.40 6.07
C LYS A 1000 17.23 24.30 6.90
N GLY A 1001 16.53 23.79 7.93
CA GLY A 1001 17.00 22.69 8.80
C GLY A 1001 17.76 23.14 10.03
#